data_AF-A0AA95SCD4-F1
#
_entry.id   AF-A0AA95SCD4-F1
#
_cell.length_a   1.000
_cell.length_b   1.000
_cell.length_c   1.000
_cell.angle_alpha   90.00
_cell.angle_beta   90.00
_cell.angle_gamma   90.00
#
_symmetry.space_group_name_H-M   'P 1'
#
loop_
_entity.id
_entity.type
_entity.pdbx_description
1 polymer ?
#
loop_
_entity_poly.entity_id
_entity_poly.type
_entity_poly.pdbx_seq_one_letter_code
_entity_poly.pdbx_strand_id
1 'polypeptide(L)'
;MLKRMSLLKSVVLSTALLISGTGLTVTDVKAQQQNLQQTNAATELKVGDVKVVPLQVTGSAKDRLNLIIFGDGYTAEEMDKFQQDVERNLNVQWSVEPFRSYRYYFNIYMIQTPSKDSGISCDPDDGNIRRDTVFNLQYAAKCPADKLARGVTYGTGGDKARTDILTNYVAPELGISANAQNIQTLNIANTFTYGGIGGVHATTTGGSPQGPLVSLHELGHSLGNLNDEYAYYDRGVPGGPHPEREPSSAHHTRFTSKEMTEKQTKWWRWLGEESESGGIIRAADPDGHESGVYYSSNVWRPSEHSMMRHTGFYFDQVGREQMTQRITGMRNANAMPLASTKVGEVGAKDVVWVETMHPRFQALEVTWQINGKEVTDTNNSRHLKLAELNVKDGDKIKVTVKDKTEFVRDPNYLNGPRMTQTREWTVGQPLPKTEVNVKFTNTSITDHPLANNEIAFVETTNPNDRVLNVTWELNGKKIEGTNNSRLYNLGKFDLPKGASQLKATLTDPSNPNGPSDTVQWTVDNGMPTAPRTLSKPLVKLDGKIEHNVYFNEFDMLLNPKDDQKGFVVGEFRLDHDGWFNYFGFPEKPDGTPFKFTHSGTDIKALTYGNLGTGGLSKATFEQSYKAGDPGGPFVPGFGTHTVEHRAIDATGNIGNVELFKATVLPGEMPDCTTTVTGSQNGGLVISKGVTCLKDAVVRGGVTVKNGASLVISNSTINGGLMADKANVIQVFGTTVNGKSQIAGTSNNVTLAGNQFNGGLTLADNNQVSANKQFGEYGPIVSGNTITGKVECEGNSSKANDFGAANNIKGSLTGQCKGL
;
A
#
# COMPACT_ATOMS: atom_id res chain seq x y z
N MET A 1 21.66 47.43 -14.44
CA MET A 1 21.01 48.75 -14.37
C MET A 1 20.54 49.02 -12.95
N LEU A 2 21.07 50.11 -12.41
CA LEU A 2 20.76 50.85 -11.19
C LEU A 2 19.28 50.83 -10.67
N LYS A 3 19.17 50.57 -9.35
CA LYS A 3 18.56 51.40 -8.28
C LYS A 3 17.03 51.57 -8.10
N ARG A 4 16.69 51.61 -6.80
CA ARG A 4 15.55 52.23 -6.05
C ARG A 4 14.34 51.31 -5.80
N MET A 5 13.67 51.32 -4.63
CA MET A 5 13.75 52.12 -3.40
C MET A 5 12.99 51.41 -2.27
N SER A 6 13.45 51.61 -1.03
CA SER A 6 12.80 51.27 0.24
C SER A 6 11.53 52.08 0.53
N LEU A 7 10.61 51.55 1.34
CA LEU A 7 9.78 52.37 2.24
C LEU A 7 9.27 51.59 3.47
N LEU A 8 9.35 52.30 4.61
CA LEU A 8 9.08 51.96 6.01
C LEU A 8 7.62 51.59 6.35
N LYS A 9 7.43 50.88 7.49
CA LYS A 9 6.59 51.29 8.67
C LYS A 9 6.71 50.22 9.78
N SER A 10 7.40 50.49 10.89
CA SER A 10 6.94 51.14 12.13
C SER A 10 6.31 50.19 13.15
N VAL A 11 7.06 49.95 14.23
CA VAL A 11 6.73 49.22 15.46
C VAL A 11 5.82 50.07 16.36
N VAL A 12 4.79 49.47 16.95
CA VAL A 12 4.13 49.98 18.17
C VAL A 12 4.02 48.83 19.16
N LEU A 13 4.69 49.01 20.30
CA LEU A 13 4.64 48.16 21.49
C LEU A 13 3.57 48.70 22.44
N SER A 14 2.74 47.86 23.04
CA SER A 14 1.87 48.22 24.17
C SER A 14 1.61 47.01 25.07
N THR A 15 1.54 47.27 26.37
CA THR A 15 1.90 46.41 27.50
C THR A 15 0.70 45.69 28.14
N ALA A 16 0.95 44.45 28.60
CA ALA A 16 0.43 43.69 29.76
C ALA A 16 -1.06 43.69 30.19
N LEU A 17 -1.60 42.48 30.42
CA LEU A 17 -2.50 42.19 31.54
C LEU A 17 -2.37 40.73 32.03
N LEU A 18 -2.21 40.55 33.35
CA LEU A 18 -2.20 39.28 34.08
C LEU A 18 -3.61 38.69 34.22
N ILE A 19 -3.79 37.38 34.01
CA ILE A 19 -4.83 36.56 34.67
C ILE A 19 -4.28 35.16 34.98
N SER A 20 -4.32 34.81 36.26
CA SER A 20 -4.16 33.46 36.82
C SER A 20 -5.49 32.70 36.76
N GLY A 21 -5.49 31.43 36.32
CA GLY A 21 -6.65 30.55 36.42
C GLY A 21 -6.50 29.27 35.60
N THR A 22 -6.40 28.13 36.29
CA THR A 22 -6.31 26.78 35.71
C THR A 22 -7.62 26.35 35.05
N GLY A 23 -7.58 26.03 33.76
CA GLY A 23 -8.68 25.40 33.02
C GLY A 23 -8.60 25.67 31.51
N LEU A 24 -7.81 24.88 30.78
CA LEU A 24 -7.73 24.94 29.31
C LEU A 24 -9.05 24.46 28.68
N THR A 25 -9.61 25.25 27.76
CA THR A 25 -10.85 24.92 27.02
C THR A 25 -10.55 24.75 25.52
N VAL A 26 -11.43 24.06 24.78
CA VAL A 26 -11.27 23.77 23.32
C VAL A 26 -11.16 25.04 22.45
N THR A 27 -11.56 26.20 22.98
CA THR A 27 -11.34 27.51 22.35
C THR A 27 -9.85 27.88 22.26
N ASP A 28 -9.01 27.38 23.18
CA ASP A 28 -7.56 27.56 23.16
C ASP A 28 -6.90 26.74 22.04
N VAL A 29 -7.49 25.59 21.66
CA VAL A 29 -6.97 24.71 20.59
C VAL A 29 -7.23 25.27 19.19
N LYS A 30 -8.42 25.85 18.95
CA LYS A 30 -8.73 26.55 17.68
C LYS A 30 -7.97 27.88 17.56
N ALA A 31 -7.75 28.58 18.68
CA ALA A 31 -6.95 29.80 18.71
C ALA A 31 -5.45 29.51 18.50
N GLN A 32 -4.93 28.37 18.99
CA GLN A 32 -3.58 27.90 18.65
C GLN A 32 -3.47 27.58 17.15
N GLN A 33 -4.45 26.91 16.54
CA GLN A 33 -4.43 26.63 15.09
C GLN A 33 -4.48 27.89 14.21
N GLN A 34 -5.23 28.94 14.60
CA GLN A 34 -5.30 30.18 13.82
C GLN A 34 -4.16 31.17 14.09
N ASN A 35 -3.60 31.24 15.31
CA ASN A 35 -2.41 32.06 15.58
C ASN A 35 -1.11 31.45 15.03
N LEU A 36 -1.05 30.12 14.82
CA LEU A 36 0.10 29.45 14.21
C LEU A 36 0.16 29.62 12.68
N GLN A 37 -0.95 29.97 12.02
CA GLN A 37 -0.94 30.26 10.57
C GLN A 37 -0.62 31.73 10.24
N GLN A 38 -0.74 32.67 11.19
CA GLN A 38 -0.61 34.12 10.93
C GLN A 38 0.60 34.82 11.57
N THR A 39 1.59 34.09 12.07
CA THR A 39 2.89 34.68 12.49
C THR A 39 4.11 33.96 11.90
N ASN A 40 4.05 33.56 10.63
CA ASN A 40 5.27 33.22 9.87
C ASN A 40 5.88 34.49 9.25
N ALA A 41 6.37 35.42 10.08
CA ALA A 41 7.61 36.07 9.69
C ALA A 41 8.66 34.97 9.83
N ALA A 42 9.04 34.33 8.73
CA ALA A 42 9.94 33.18 8.74
C ALA A 42 11.29 33.58 9.37
N THR A 43 11.45 33.32 10.66
CA THR A 43 12.76 33.19 11.26
C THR A 43 13.37 31.97 10.62
N GLU A 44 14.41 32.17 9.81
CA GLU A 44 15.21 31.10 9.21
C GLU A 44 15.74 30.22 10.34
N LEU A 45 15.33 28.94 10.37
CA LEU A 45 15.76 27.98 11.38
C LEU A 45 17.28 27.78 11.27
N LYS A 46 17.95 27.59 12.39
CA LYS A 46 19.40 27.38 12.47
C LYS A 46 19.71 26.06 13.17
N VAL A 47 20.95 25.59 13.00
CA VAL A 47 21.45 24.43 13.74
C VAL A 47 21.28 24.66 15.25
N GLY A 48 20.63 23.71 15.92
CA GLY A 48 20.29 23.79 17.34
C GLY A 48 18.85 24.26 17.62
N ASP A 49 18.16 24.82 16.64
CA ASP A 49 16.73 25.13 16.76
C ASP A 49 15.90 23.84 16.71
N VAL A 50 14.80 23.83 17.44
CA VAL A 50 13.79 22.77 17.44
C VAL A 50 12.44 23.40 17.25
N LYS A 51 11.73 23.01 16.19
CA LYS A 51 10.36 23.46 15.94
C LYS A 51 9.42 22.26 15.83
N VAL A 52 8.41 22.24 16.69
CA VAL A 52 7.32 21.26 16.65
C VAL A 52 6.25 21.77 15.70
N VAL A 53 5.96 21.01 14.64
CA VAL A 53 4.98 21.35 13.61
C VAL A 53 3.84 20.33 13.65
N PRO A 54 2.63 20.69 14.11
CA PRO A 54 1.48 19.81 14.01
C PRO A 54 1.07 19.65 12.54
N LEU A 55 1.07 18.41 12.05
CA LEU A 55 0.60 18.08 10.69
C LEU A 55 -0.84 17.58 10.69
N GLN A 56 -1.25 16.87 11.75
CA GLN A 56 -2.62 16.41 11.95
C GLN A 56 -2.88 16.29 13.45
N VAL A 57 -3.91 16.97 13.96
CA VAL A 57 -4.33 16.84 15.37
C VAL A 57 -5.81 16.54 15.40
N THR A 58 -6.16 15.31 15.77
CA THR A 58 -7.53 14.79 15.74
C THR A 58 -8.16 14.70 17.13
N GLY A 59 -7.42 15.09 18.17
CA GLY A 59 -7.89 15.15 19.55
C GLY A 59 -6.75 15.39 20.54
N SER A 60 -7.10 15.43 21.82
CA SER A 60 -6.14 15.50 22.94
C SER A 60 -5.03 14.46 22.79
N ALA A 61 -3.78 14.87 23.02
CA ALA A 61 -2.63 13.98 22.95
C ALA A 61 -2.68 12.83 23.97
N LYS A 62 -3.51 12.92 25.01
CA LYS A 62 -3.74 11.82 25.97
C LYS A 62 -4.64 10.70 25.40
N ASP A 63 -5.42 11.03 24.39
CA ASP A 63 -6.48 10.20 23.82
C ASP A 63 -6.18 9.82 22.35
N ARG A 64 -4.95 10.01 21.90
CA ARG A 64 -4.48 9.67 20.55
C ARG A 64 -3.15 8.96 20.61
N LEU A 65 -2.86 8.16 19.59
CA LEU A 65 -1.50 7.71 19.31
C LEU A 65 -0.73 8.88 18.68
N ASN A 66 0.33 9.36 19.34
CA ASN A 66 1.10 10.50 18.85
C ASN A 66 2.31 9.97 18.06
N LEU A 67 2.28 10.12 16.73
CA LEU A 67 3.40 9.83 15.85
C LEU A 67 4.29 11.09 15.73
N ILE A 68 5.50 10.98 16.27
CA ILE A 68 6.50 12.05 16.26
C ILE A 68 7.53 11.73 15.19
N ILE A 69 7.60 12.57 14.15
CA ILE A 69 8.45 12.37 12.98
C ILE A 69 9.63 13.33 13.05
N PHE A 70 10.83 12.78 13.22
CA PHE A 70 12.09 13.50 13.20
C PHE A 70 12.70 13.47 11.80
N GLY A 71 13.52 14.48 11.48
CA GLY A 71 14.37 14.48 10.30
C GLY A 71 15.83 14.58 10.70
N ASP A 72 16.70 13.76 10.11
CA ASP A 72 18.16 13.86 10.29
C ASP A 72 18.88 14.07 8.97
N GLY A 73 19.95 14.87 9.01
CA GLY A 73 20.74 15.18 7.83
C GLY A 73 20.09 16.16 6.86
N TYR A 74 19.00 16.85 7.25
CA TYR A 74 18.45 17.98 6.49
C TYR A 74 18.99 19.28 7.08
N THR A 75 19.65 20.08 6.24
CA THR A 75 20.11 21.42 6.59
C THR A 75 18.95 22.41 6.74
N ALA A 76 19.23 23.62 7.23
CA ALA A 76 18.19 24.66 7.38
C ALA A 76 17.50 24.98 6.05
N GLU A 77 18.26 24.96 4.96
CA GLU A 77 17.81 25.20 3.59
C GLU A 77 17.02 24.02 3.00
N GLU A 78 17.05 22.85 3.64
CA GLU A 78 16.38 21.62 3.20
C GLU A 78 15.11 21.30 4.01
N MET A 79 14.63 22.20 4.87
CA MET A 79 13.41 21.95 5.66
C MET A 79 12.15 21.75 4.79
N ASP A 80 12.09 22.39 3.62
CA ASP A 80 11.01 22.16 2.64
C ASP A 80 11.10 20.76 2.02
N LYS A 81 12.33 20.26 1.80
CA LYS A 81 12.55 18.88 1.33
C LYS A 81 12.14 17.87 2.39
N PHE A 82 12.51 18.11 3.65
CA PHE A 82 12.07 17.26 4.76
C PHE A 82 10.54 17.21 4.86
N GLN A 83 9.86 18.35 4.75
CA GLN A 83 8.41 18.40 4.74
C GLN A 83 7.81 17.56 3.59
N GLN A 84 8.35 17.69 2.37
CA GLN A 84 7.91 16.89 1.22
C GLN A 84 8.11 15.38 1.44
N ASP A 85 9.23 14.98 2.03
CA ASP A 85 9.50 13.58 2.35
C ASP A 85 8.54 13.04 3.43
N VAL A 86 8.18 13.85 4.43
CA VAL A 86 7.16 13.52 5.44
C VAL A 86 5.78 13.40 4.80
N GLU A 87 5.38 14.34 3.95
CA GLU A 87 4.09 14.32 3.26
C GLU A 87 3.96 13.08 2.37
N ARG A 88 5.02 12.75 1.59
CA ARG A 88 5.03 11.53 0.77
C ARG A 88 4.91 10.27 1.64
N ASN A 89 5.64 10.21 2.76
CA ASN A 89 5.58 9.09 3.70
C ASN A 89 4.17 8.89 4.26
N LEU A 90 3.56 9.97 4.76
CA LEU A 90 2.22 9.95 5.35
C LEU A 90 1.15 9.57 4.32
N ASN A 91 1.23 10.07 3.09
CA ASN A 91 0.24 9.74 2.07
C ASN A 91 0.24 8.25 1.71
N VAL A 92 1.42 7.63 1.57
CA VAL A 92 1.50 6.16 1.41
C VAL A 92 1.03 5.44 2.66
N GLN A 93 1.33 5.95 3.85
CA GLN A 93 0.83 5.35 5.09
C GLN A 93 -0.71 5.36 5.14
N TRP A 94 -1.36 6.44 4.71
CA TRP A 94 -2.82 6.55 4.71
C TRP A 94 -3.52 5.78 3.59
N SER A 95 -2.78 5.18 2.65
CA SER A 95 -3.33 4.27 1.65
C SER A 95 -3.30 2.80 2.10
N VAL A 96 -2.55 2.46 3.16
CA VAL A 96 -2.33 1.08 3.61
C VAL A 96 -3.18 0.79 4.86
N GLU A 97 -3.85 -0.36 4.89
CA GLU A 97 -4.57 -0.81 6.10
C GLU A 97 -3.58 -1.38 7.15
N PRO A 98 -3.83 -1.15 8.46
CA PRO A 98 -5.00 -0.50 9.05
C PRO A 98 -4.87 1.03 9.22
N PHE A 99 -3.76 1.64 8.81
CA PHE A 99 -3.54 3.08 8.97
C PHE A 99 -4.59 3.92 8.22
N ARG A 100 -5.01 3.48 7.03
CA ARG A 100 -6.10 4.07 6.25
C ARG A 100 -7.41 4.16 7.03
N SER A 101 -7.91 3.06 7.58
CA SER A 101 -9.16 3.03 8.36
C SER A 101 -9.06 3.73 9.72
N TYR A 102 -7.88 3.72 10.35
CA TYR A 102 -7.66 4.25 11.69
C TYR A 102 -6.92 5.60 11.73
N ARG A 103 -6.85 6.33 10.61
CA ARG A 103 -6.13 7.62 10.51
C ARG A 103 -6.50 8.63 11.60
N TYR A 104 -7.78 8.68 12.03
CA TYR A 104 -8.23 9.58 13.10
C TYR A 104 -7.77 9.21 14.51
N TYR A 105 -7.14 8.05 14.69
CA TYR A 105 -6.55 7.64 15.97
C TYR A 105 -5.18 8.27 16.20
N PHE A 106 -4.62 8.94 15.17
CA PHE A 106 -3.30 9.52 15.21
C PHE A 106 -3.32 11.04 15.32
N ASN A 107 -2.49 11.56 16.21
CA ASN A 107 -1.91 12.89 16.06
C ASN A 107 -0.52 12.75 15.42
N ILE A 108 -0.18 13.65 14.50
CA ILE A 108 1.06 13.66 13.75
C ILE A 108 1.79 14.98 13.99
N TYR A 109 3.04 14.89 14.43
CA TYR A 109 3.91 16.04 14.65
C TYR A 109 5.23 15.83 13.91
N MET A 110 5.56 16.76 13.02
CA MET A 110 6.87 16.85 12.39
C MET A 110 7.79 17.72 13.25
N ILE A 111 8.99 17.25 13.50
CA ILE A 111 9.99 17.96 14.32
C ILE A 111 11.09 18.45 13.39
N GLN A 112 11.10 19.75 13.11
CA GLN A 112 12.14 20.39 12.31
C GLN A 112 13.36 20.66 13.19
N THR A 113 14.46 19.97 12.89
CA THR A 113 15.76 20.10 13.56
C THR A 113 16.88 20.19 12.52
N PRO A 114 17.29 21.40 12.10
CA PRO A 114 18.34 21.56 11.10
C PRO A 114 19.66 20.89 11.53
N SER A 115 20.15 19.99 10.68
CA SER A 115 21.49 19.41 10.76
C SER A 115 22.52 20.34 10.16
N LYS A 116 23.77 20.20 10.59
CA LYS A 116 24.88 20.98 10.05
C LYS A 116 25.29 20.48 8.66
N ASP A 117 25.36 19.16 8.51
CA ASP A 117 25.67 18.53 7.23
C ASP A 117 24.41 17.96 6.57
N SER A 118 24.33 18.08 5.24
CA SER A 118 23.33 17.38 4.43
C SER A 118 23.75 15.92 4.25
N GLY A 119 22.81 14.99 4.39
CA GLY A 119 23.05 13.55 4.29
C GLY A 119 23.24 12.87 5.65
N ILE A 120 23.38 11.54 5.67
CA ILE A 120 23.68 10.76 6.90
C ILE A 120 25.03 10.01 6.82
N SER A 121 25.56 9.59 7.97
CA SER A 121 26.92 9.03 8.05
C SER A 121 27.07 7.63 7.42
N CYS A 122 28.23 7.39 6.80
CA CYS A 122 28.63 6.09 6.24
C CYS A 122 27.65 5.51 5.21
N ASP A 123 27.03 6.38 4.42
CA ASP A 123 26.16 5.95 3.33
C ASP A 123 26.95 5.20 2.25
N PRO A 124 26.64 3.92 1.97
CA PRO A 124 27.42 3.11 1.04
C PRO A 124 27.30 3.57 -0.42
N ASP A 125 26.21 4.25 -0.79
CA ASP A 125 25.98 4.74 -2.15
C ASP A 125 26.28 6.24 -2.29
N ASP A 126 26.62 6.92 -1.17
CA ASP A 126 26.99 8.33 -1.11
C ASP A 126 28.34 8.53 -0.38
N GLY A 127 29.36 7.87 -0.93
CA GLY A 127 30.78 8.12 -0.64
C GLY A 127 31.30 7.64 0.72
N ASN A 128 30.47 7.01 1.57
CA ASN A 128 30.84 6.57 2.92
C ASN A 128 31.42 7.70 3.81
N ILE A 129 30.84 8.90 3.72
CA ILE A 129 31.33 10.08 4.44
C ILE A 129 30.71 10.14 5.84
N ARG A 130 31.48 10.60 6.84
CA ARG A 130 30.97 10.94 8.18
C ARG A 130 30.39 12.35 8.18
N ARG A 131 29.19 12.50 8.73
CA ARG A 131 28.40 13.73 8.74
C ARG A 131 28.00 14.10 10.16
N ASP A 132 28.02 15.39 10.44
CA ASP A 132 27.62 16.02 11.69
C ASP A 132 26.13 16.39 11.62
N THR A 133 25.29 15.49 12.16
CA THR A 133 23.83 15.59 12.10
C THR A 133 23.22 15.53 13.50
N VAL A 134 21.99 16.00 13.65
CA VAL A 134 21.34 16.14 14.97
C VAL A 134 21.25 14.79 15.70
N PHE A 135 20.92 13.73 14.97
CA PHE A 135 20.71 12.40 15.51
C PHE A 135 21.84 11.41 15.18
N ASN A 136 22.91 11.88 14.54
CA ASN A 136 24.04 11.06 14.12
C ASN A 136 23.61 9.78 13.39
N LEU A 137 22.55 9.83 12.57
CA LEU A 137 22.09 8.63 11.86
C LEU A 137 23.21 8.10 10.95
N GLN A 138 23.32 6.78 10.89
CA GLN A 138 24.38 6.09 10.15
C GLN A 138 23.94 4.71 9.64
N TYR A 139 24.50 4.30 8.50
CA TYR A 139 24.35 2.92 7.99
C TYR A 139 25.26 1.91 8.69
N ALA A 140 26.37 2.37 9.26
CA ALA A 140 27.30 1.52 9.98
C ALA A 140 28.09 2.30 11.03
N ALA A 141 28.31 1.66 12.18
CA ALA A 141 29.18 2.21 13.23
C ALA A 141 30.66 2.27 12.80
N LYS A 142 31.10 1.39 11.90
CA LYS A 142 32.43 1.43 11.27
C LYS A 142 32.27 1.92 9.82
N CYS A 143 33.08 2.90 9.44
CA CYS A 143 33.14 3.43 8.08
C CYS A 143 34.39 2.89 7.36
N PRO A 144 34.33 2.50 6.08
CA PRO A 144 33.13 2.44 5.24
C PRO A 144 32.17 1.32 5.68
N ALA A 145 30.88 1.50 5.40
CA ALA A 145 29.85 0.48 5.56
C ALA A 145 30.02 -0.62 4.51
N ASP A 146 29.41 -1.78 4.77
CA ASP A 146 29.24 -2.80 3.73
C ASP A 146 28.37 -2.25 2.59
N LYS A 147 28.64 -2.68 1.35
CA LYS A 147 27.91 -2.19 0.16
C LYS A 147 26.41 -2.51 0.21
N LEU A 148 26.02 -3.58 0.91
CA LEU A 148 24.64 -4.01 1.09
C LEU A 148 24.02 -3.48 2.38
N ALA A 149 24.72 -2.63 3.16
CA ALA A 149 24.20 -2.08 4.39
C ALA A 149 22.94 -1.25 4.14
N ARG A 150 21.84 -1.58 4.82
CA ARG A 150 20.54 -0.90 4.70
C ARG A 150 19.88 -0.57 6.02
N GLY A 151 20.50 -0.95 7.14
CA GLY A 151 20.05 -0.57 8.47
C GLY A 151 20.45 0.85 8.80
N VAL A 152 19.49 1.74 9.06
CA VAL A 152 19.77 3.12 9.49
C VAL A 152 19.61 3.20 11.01
N THR A 153 20.70 3.44 11.73
CA THR A 153 20.73 3.42 13.20
C THR A 153 21.19 4.77 13.76
N TYR A 154 20.86 5.04 15.02
CA TYR A 154 21.41 6.18 15.75
C TYR A 154 22.89 5.93 16.06
N GLY A 155 23.73 6.89 15.70
CA GLY A 155 25.12 6.94 16.14
C GLY A 155 25.24 7.37 17.61
N THR A 156 26.48 7.44 18.10
CA THR A 156 26.77 7.82 19.48
C THR A 156 26.10 9.15 19.85
N GLY A 157 25.28 9.14 20.90
CA GLY A 157 24.57 10.33 21.41
C GLY A 157 23.30 10.71 20.66
N GLY A 158 23.01 10.10 19.51
CA GLY A 158 21.83 10.41 18.70
C GLY A 158 20.49 10.04 19.36
N ASP A 159 20.46 8.89 20.02
CA ASP A 159 19.34 8.41 20.82
C ASP A 159 19.05 9.32 22.02
N LYS A 160 20.10 9.85 22.64
CA LYS A 160 20.02 10.88 23.68
C LYS A 160 19.45 12.18 23.13
N ALA A 161 19.93 12.67 21.99
CA ALA A 161 19.40 13.88 21.36
C ALA A 161 17.88 13.78 21.08
N ARG A 162 17.44 12.64 20.53
CA ARG A 162 16.00 12.34 20.35
C ARG A 162 15.23 12.38 21.66
N THR A 163 15.76 11.76 22.71
CA THR A 163 15.12 11.72 24.03
C THR A 163 15.04 13.12 24.67
N ASP A 164 16.10 13.91 24.54
CA ASP A 164 16.16 15.28 25.05
C ASP A 164 15.15 16.18 24.30
N ILE A 165 15.02 16.04 22.98
CA ILE A 165 14.04 16.78 22.19
C ILE A 165 12.61 16.41 22.59
N LEU A 166 12.33 15.10 22.72
CA LEU A 166 11.03 14.65 23.20
C LEU A 166 10.69 15.22 24.58
N THR A 167 11.67 15.26 25.48
CA THR A 167 11.46 15.69 26.87
C THR A 167 11.29 17.20 27.00
N ASN A 168 12.11 17.97 26.28
CA ASN A 168 12.21 19.41 26.50
C ASN A 168 11.31 20.22 25.58
N TYR A 169 10.88 19.68 24.43
CA TYR A 169 10.09 20.41 23.43
C TYR A 169 8.74 19.73 23.14
N VAL A 170 8.74 18.43 22.82
CA VAL A 170 7.51 17.75 22.37
C VAL A 170 6.54 17.48 23.52
N ALA A 171 7.00 16.84 24.59
CA ALA A 171 6.15 16.46 25.72
C ALA A 171 5.45 17.66 26.41
N PRO A 172 6.15 18.80 26.66
CA PRO A 172 5.50 20.01 27.18
C PRO A 172 4.43 20.56 26.25
N GLU A 173 4.70 20.65 24.94
CA GLU A 173 3.77 21.15 23.93
C GLU A 173 2.50 20.29 23.87
N LEU A 174 2.65 18.97 23.95
CA LEU A 174 1.53 18.03 23.92
C LEU A 174 0.82 17.89 25.28
N GLY A 175 1.38 18.44 26.36
CA GLY A 175 0.82 18.29 27.72
C GLY A 175 0.79 16.85 28.24
N ILE A 176 1.76 16.02 27.81
CA ILE A 176 1.92 14.61 28.21
C ILE A 176 3.34 14.34 28.72
N SER A 177 3.56 13.18 29.34
CA SER A 177 4.92 12.75 29.72
C SER A 177 5.71 12.32 28.49
N ALA A 178 7.02 12.59 28.46
CA ALA A 178 7.92 12.11 27.39
C ALA A 178 8.00 10.56 27.33
N ASN A 179 7.65 9.88 28.43
CA ASN A 179 7.56 8.43 28.53
C ASN A 179 6.12 7.91 28.37
N ALA A 180 5.20 8.73 27.87
CA ALA A 180 3.82 8.33 27.65
C ALA A 180 3.76 7.14 26.69
N GLN A 181 2.91 6.17 27.04
CA GLN A 181 2.85 4.86 26.38
C GLN A 181 2.19 4.91 24.99
N ASN A 182 1.66 6.07 24.60
CA ASN A 182 1.03 6.38 23.33
C ASN A 182 1.90 7.28 22.43
N ILE A 183 3.22 7.38 22.69
CA ILE A 183 4.17 8.02 21.78
C ILE A 183 4.80 6.95 20.89
N GLN A 184 4.75 7.16 19.58
CA GLN A 184 5.48 6.41 18.56
C GLN A 184 6.42 7.38 17.83
N THR A 185 7.62 6.94 17.49
CA THR A 185 8.59 7.80 16.77
C THR A 185 9.01 7.19 15.46
N LEU A 186 9.21 8.04 14.47
CA LEU A 186 9.83 7.73 13.18
C LEU A 186 10.93 8.77 12.92
N ASN A 187 12.10 8.36 12.45
CA ASN A 187 13.13 9.30 11.99
C ASN A 187 13.40 9.08 10.51
N ILE A 188 13.28 10.14 9.71
CA ILE A 188 13.51 10.11 8.27
C ILE A 188 14.91 10.66 8.01
N ALA A 189 15.78 9.85 7.41
CA ALA A 189 17.13 10.23 7.03
C ALA A 189 17.15 10.92 5.65
N ASN A 190 17.84 12.05 5.52
CA ASN A 190 18.06 12.72 4.24
C ASN A 190 19.04 11.93 3.35
N THR A 191 18.58 10.88 2.68
CA THR A 191 19.39 10.16 1.69
C THR A 191 18.51 9.48 0.65
N PHE A 192 19.05 9.31 -0.56
CA PHE A 192 18.43 8.53 -1.64
C PHE A 192 18.64 7.02 -1.47
N THR A 193 19.70 6.62 -0.76
CA THR A 193 19.97 5.22 -0.43
C THR A 193 18.79 4.68 0.37
N TYR A 194 18.18 3.58 -0.09
CA TYR A 194 17.11 2.94 0.66
C TYR A 194 17.61 2.43 2.01
N GLY A 195 16.76 2.38 3.03
CA GLY A 195 17.11 1.79 4.31
C GLY A 195 16.21 2.23 5.47
N GLY A 196 16.34 1.52 6.58
CA GLY A 196 15.60 1.70 7.81
C GLY A 196 15.93 0.59 8.82
N ILE A 197 15.48 0.75 10.06
CA ILE A 197 15.50 -0.31 11.05
C ILE A 197 14.31 -0.22 11.99
N GLY A 198 13.79 -1.40 12.32
CA GLY A 198 12.70 -1.63 13.25
C GLY A 198 13.24 -1.94 14.64
N GLY A 199 12.57 -1.41 15.64
CA GLY A 199 12.93 -1.56 17.05
C GLY A 199 11.89 -0.84 17.89
N VAL A 200 12.24 -0.27 19.04
CA VAL A 200 11.29 0.60 19.77
C VAL A 200 11.04 1.93 19.03
N HIS A 201 12.00 2.36 18.21
CA HIS A 201 11.98 3.59 17.43
C HIS A 201 12.30 3.27 15.97
N ALA A 202 11.38 3.61 15.06
CA ALA A 202 11.56 3.35 13.64
C ALA A 202 12.47 4.40 12.98
N THR A 203 13.25 3.96 11.99
CA THR A 203 13.96 4.85 11.06
C THR A 203 13.61 4.50 9.62
N THR A 204 13.64 5.48 8.73
CA THR A 204 13.48 5.27 7.29
C THR A 204 14.30 6.31 6.53
N THR A 205 14.27 6.25 5.21
CA THR A 205 15.00 7.13 4.29
C THR A 205 14.03 8.02 3.53
N GLY A 206 14.38 9.29 3.41
CA GLY A 206 13.52 10.33 2.86
C GLY A 206 13.61 10.44 1.35
N GLY A 207 14.79 10.35 0.74
CA GLY A 207 14.95 10.52 -0.70
C GLY A 207 14.61 9.28 -1.53
N SER A 208 14.61 8.09 -0.93
CA SER A 208 14.32 6.85 -1.64
C SER A 208 12.82 6.71 -1.97
N PRO A 209 12.45 6.26 -3.19
CA PRO A 209 11.04 5.96 -3.51
C PRO A 209 10.44 4.87 -2.62
N GLN A 210 11.28 3.96 -2.13
CA GLN A 210 10.87 2.86 -1.26
C GLN A 210 10.76 3.26 0.22
N GLY A 211 11.27 4.43 0.62
CA GLY A 211 11.30 4.91 2.00
C GLY A 211 9.94 4.89 2.72
N PRO A 212 8.83 5.31 2.08
CA PRO A 212 7.49 5.17 2.68
C PRO A 212 7.12 3.74 3.03
N LEU A 213 7.49 2.75 2.23
CA LEU A 213 7.18 1.34 2.49
C LEU A 213 8.09 0.75 3.58
N VAL A 214 9.35 1.20 3.66
CA VAL A 214 10.22 0.90 4.81
C VAL A 214 9.59 1.41 6.09
N SER A 215 9.10 2.65 6.07
CA SER A 215 8.45 3.26 7.23
C SER A 215 7.36 2.36 7.79
N LEU A 216 6.53 1.80 6.91
CA LEU A 216 5.47 0.88 7.31
C LEU A 216 6.02 -0.43 7.88
N HIS A 217 7.03 -1.03 7.24
CA HIS A 217 7.72 -2.20 7.76
C HIS A 217 8.30 -1.95 9.17
N GLU A 218 9.00 -0.84 9.38
CA GLU A 218 9.60 -0.50 10.67
C GLU A 218 8.57 -0.08 11.73
N LEU A 219 7.44 0.48 11.32
CA LEU A 219 6.27 0.67 12.19
C LEU A 219 5.62 -0.67 12.54
N GLY A 220 5.66 -1.67 11.65
CA GLY A 220 5.31 -3.05 11.94
C GLY A 220 6.05 -3.58 13.17
N HIS A 221 7.36 -3.33 13.25
CA HIS A 221 8.15 -3.65 14.44
C HIS A 221 7.82 -2.73 15.64
N SER A 222 7.92 -1.41 15.46
CA SER A 222 7.96 -0.47 16.58
C SER A 222 6.62 -0.12 17.22
N LEU A 223 5.55 -0.20 16.43
CA LEU A 223 4.18 -0.05 16.86
C LEU A 223 3.50 -1.42 17.01
N GLY A 224 3.67 -2.29 16.01
CA GLY A 224 2.99 -3.59 15.90
C GLY A 224 3.60 -4.73 16.72
N ASN A 225 4.86 -4.61 17.14
CA ASN A 225 5.65 -5.71 17.70
C ASN A 225 5.70 -6.94 16.78
N LEU A 226 5.67 -6.72 15.46
CA LEU A 226 5.87 -7.76 14.47
C LEU A 226 7.37 -8.11 14.36
N ASN A 227 7.65 -9.31 13.88
CA ASN A 227 8.97 -9.83 13.54
C ASN A 227 9.12 -9.92 12.03
N ASP A 228 10.36 -10.03 11.54
CA ASP A 228 10.62 -10.20 10.12
C ASP A 228 10.19 -11.58 9.63
N GLU A 229 9.57 -11.63 8.45
CA GLU A 229 9.13 -12.87 7.79
C GLU A 229 10.11 -13.36 6.71
N TYR A 230 11.17 -12.61 6.44
CA TYR A 230 12.23 -13.00 5.49
C TYR A 230 13.26 -13.96 6.08
N ALA A 231 13.92 -14.70 5.19
CA ALA A 231 14.72 -15.90 5.46
C ALA A 231 16.22 -15.63 5.72
N TYR A 232 16.63 -14.40 6.03
CA TYR A 232 18.04 -14.03 6.12
C TYR A 232 18.28 -12.91 7.11
N TYR A 233 19.44 -12.88 7.77
CA TYR A 233 19.89 -11.72 8.56
C TYR A 233 20.75 -10.80 7.69
N ASP A 234 21.77 -11.37 7.05
CA ASP A 234 22.62 -10.68 6.08
C ASP A 234 22.09 -10.88 4.66
N ARG A 235 21.98 -9.79 3.89
CA ARG A 235 21.50 -9.85 2.51
C ARG A 235 22.35 -10.81 1.67
N GLY A 236 21.69 -11.63 0.87
CA GLY A 236 22.34 -12.60 -0.01
C GLY A 236 22.79 -13.89 0.67
N VAL A 237 22.66 -14.00 2.00
CA VAL A 237 23.04 -15.19 2.76
C VAL A 237 21.78 -15.85 3.34
N PRO A 238 21.41 -17.07 2.89
CA PRO A 238 20.27 -17.78 3.46
C PRO A 238 20.54 -18.09 4.94
N GLY A 239 19.51 -17.91 5.77
CA GLY A 239 19.54 -18.31 7.18
C GLY A 239 19.63 -19.83 7.36
N GLY A 240 20.00 -20.26 8.57
CA GLY A 240 19.93 -21.67 8.95
C GLY A 240 18.49 -22.14 9.25
N PRO A 241 18.33 -23.37 9.76
CA PRO A 241 17.05 -23.84 10.30
C PRO A 241 16.74 -23.21 11.66
N HIS A 242 15.48 -22.86 11.90
CA HIS A 242 15.03 -22.38 13.20
C HIS A 242 15.19 -23.49 14.28
N PRO A 243 15.54 -23.14 15.54
CA PRO A 243 15.64 -24.13 16.62
C PRO A 243 14.34 -24.90 16.90
N GLU A 244 14.46 -26.06 17.54
CA GLU A 244 13.35 -26.95 17.89
C GLU A 244 12.43 -26.41 19.02
N ARG A 245 11.78 -25.27 18.79
CA ARG A 245 10.85 -24.62 19.74
C ARG A 245 9.85 -23.73 19.01
N GLU A 246 8.66 -23.55 19.58
CA GLU A 246 7.68 -22.63 19.02
C GLU A 246 8.14 -21.17 19.17
N PRO A 247 8.15 -20.36 18.08
CA PRO A 247 8.47 -18.93 18.16
C PRO A 247 7.52 -18.17 19.08
N SER A 248 8.00 -17.16 19.80
CA SER A 248 7.13 -16.26 20.59
C SER A 248 6.34 -15.27 19.72
N SER A 249 6.82 -15.01 18.51
CA SER A 249 6.19 -14.18 17.48
C SER A 249 4.71 -14.53 17.26
N ALA A 250 3.85 -13.53 17.07
CA ALA A 250 2.42 -13.73 16.83
C ALA A 250 2.10 -14.33 15.44
N HIS A 251 3.03 -14.21 14.50
CA HIS A 251 2.88 -14.51 13.07
C HIS A 251 4.02 -15.41 12.55
N HIS A 252 4.59 -16.21 13.45
CA HIS A 252 5.49 -17.31 13.09
C HIS A 252 5.16 -18.54 13.92
N THR A 253 5.31 -19.73 13.34
CA THR A 253 4.93 -20.99 13.99
C THR A 253 5.75 -22.18 13.52
N ARG A 254 5.66 -23.27 14.27
CA ARG A 254 6.02 -24.64 13.85
C ARG A 254 4.83 -25.60 13.95
N PHE A 255 3.65 -25.11 14.33
CA PHE A 255 2.44 -25.92 14.41
C PHE A 255 1.81 -26.09 13.04
N THR A 256 1.33 -27.29 12.75
CA THR A 256 0.44 -27.58 11.61
C THR A 256 -0.89 -26.85 11.77
N SER A 257 -1.67 -26.72 10.68
CA SER A 257 -3.01 -26.12 10.76
C SER A 257 -3.91 -26.84 11.75
N LYS A 258 -3.77 -28.17 11.83
CA LYS A 258 -4.50 -29.03 12.77
C LYS A 258 -4.16 -28.67 14.22
N GLU A 259 -2.87 -28.64 14.56
CA GLU A 259 -2.42 -28.33 15.92
C GLU A 259 -2.81 -26.91 16.35
N MET A 260 -2.71 -25.94 15.46
CA MET A 260 -3.15 -24.57 15.75
C MET A 260 -4.64 -24.49 16.07
N THR A 261 -5.46 -25.20 15.28
CA THR A 261 -6.91 -25.24 15.46
C THR A 261 -7.29 -25.94 16.76
N GLU A 262 -6.68 -27.10 17.05
CA GLU A 262 -6.91 -27.85 18.29
C GLU A 262 -6.49 -27.07 19.55
N LYS A 263 -5.36 -26.35 19.48
CA LYS A 263 -4.84 -25.52 20.58
C LYS A 263 -5.46 -24.12 20.64
N GLN A 264 -6.22 -23.73 19.62
CA GLN A 264 -6.75 -22.37 19.42
C GLN A 264 -5.69 -21.27 19.60
N THR A 265 -4.49 -21.49 19.05
CA THR A 265 -3.33 -20.60 19.20
C THR A 265 -2.91 -19.94 17.88
N LYS A 266 -2.07 -18.90 17.97
CA LYS A 266 -1.56 -18.13 16.82
C LYS A 266 -2.72 -17.56 15.97
N TRP A 267 -2.71 -17.82 14.67
CA TRP A 267 -3.67 -17.29 13.71
C TRP A 267 -4.67 -18.33 13.21
N TRP A 268 -4.99 -19.35 14.01
CA TRP A 268 -5.91 -20.43 13.60
C TRP A 268 -7.24 -19.95 13.00
N ARG A 269 -7.72 -18.76 13.39
CA ARG A 269 -8.95 -18.11 12.88
C ARG A 269 -8.85 -17.59 11.45
N TRP A 270 -7.66 -17.56 10.88
CA TRP A 270 -7.35 -17.06 9.54
C TRP A 270 -6.96 -18.17 8.56
N LEU A 271 -6.76 -19.40 9.05
CA LEU A 271 -6.31 -20.52 8.21
C LEU A 271 -7.29 -20.80 7.06
N GLY A 272 -6.74 -20.92 5.85
CA GLY A 272 -7.49 -21.23 4.65
C GLY A 272 -8.09 -20.04 3.91
N GLU A 273 -7.94 -18.81 4.42
CA GLU A 273 -8.37 -17.60 3.72
C GLU A 273 -7.36 -17.14 2.67
N GLU A 274 -7.85 -16.53 1.60
CA GLU A 274 -6.99 -15.82 0.66
C GLU A 274 -6.35 -14.61 1.37
N SER A 275 -5.03 -14.51 1.32
CA SER A 275 -4.34 -13.38 1.92
C SER A 275 -4.51 -12.14 1.07
N GLU A 276 -4.79 -11.00 1.69
CA GLU A 276 -4.80 -9.69 1.01
C GLU A 276 -3.44 -9.32 0.40
N SER A 277 -2.38 -9.95 0.91
CA SER A 277 -1.02 -9.80 0.43
C SER A 277 -0.62 -10.89 -0.55
N GLY A 278 -1.48 -11.89 -0.82
CA GLY A 278 -1.23 -12.93 -1.81
C GLY A 278 -1.09 -14.35 -1.25
N GLY A 279 -1.55 -15.32 -2.04
CA GLY A 279 -1.61 -16.73 -1.65
C GLY A 279 -2.71 -17.04 -0.63
N ILE A 280 -2.64 -18.23 -0.03
CA ILE A 280 -3.57 -18.67 1.03
C ILE A 280 -2.86 -18.60 2.38
N ILE A 281 -3.58 -18.23 3.44
CA ILE A 281 -3.07 -18.27 4.81
C ILE A 281 -2.91 -19.72 5.27
N ARG A 282 -1.68 -20.09 5.62
CA ARG A 282 -1.26 -21.45 5.98
C ARG A 282 -0.53 -21.49 7.32
N ALA A 283 -0.17 -22.71 7.72
CA ALA A 283 0.65 -23.01 8.89
C ALA A 283 1.79 -23.97 8.48
N ALA A 284 2.36 -24.74 9.41
CA ALA A 284 3.43 -25.70 9.13
C ALA A 284 2.96 -26.99 8.42
N ASP A 285 2.13 -26.84 7.39
CA ASP A 285 1.66 -27.92 6.52
C ASP A 285 2.56 -28.03 5.27
N PRO A 286 2.48 -29.12 4.48
CA PRO A 286 3.33 -29.29 3.29
C PRO A 286 3.19 -28.19 2.22
N ASP A 287 2.05 -27.50 2.18
CA ASP A 287 1.77 -26.37 1.29
C ASP A 287 1.89 -25.01 2.02
N GLY A 288 2.51 -24.99 3.20
CA GLY A 288 2.75 -23.82 4.00
C GLY A 288 3.95 -22.98 3.57
N HIS A 289 3.97 -21.74 4.05
CA HIS A 289 5.00 -20.76 3.72
C HIS A 289 6.18 -20.84 4.69
N GLU A 290 7.14 -21.72 4.39
CA GLU A 290 8.30 -21.96 5.23
C GLU A 290 9.35 -20.86 5.05
N SER A 291 9.53 -20.03 6.08
CA SER A 291 10.66 -19.14 6.37
C SER A 291 10.24 -18.16 7.47
N GLY A 292 11.20 -17.43 8.03
CA GLY A 292 10.94 -16.23 8.81
C GLY A 292 11.86 -16.11 10.01
N VAL A 293 11.78 -14.99 10.72
CA VAL A 293 12.69 -14.63 11.82
C VAL A 293 14.16 -14.88 11.47
N TYR A 294 14.54 -14.58 10.23
CA TYR A 294 15.87 -14.76 9.64
C TYR A 294 16.31 -16.22 9.40
N TYR A 295 15.43 -17.20 9.55
CA TYR A 295 15.68 -18.61 9.26
C TYR A 295 15.04 -19.01 7.93
N SER A 296 15.73 -19.86 7.17
CA SER A 296 15.25 -20.34 5.88
C SER A 296 14.28 -21.51 6.02
N SER A 297 14.39 -22.30 7.09
CA SER A 297 13.58 -23.51 7.30
C SER A 297 13.21 -23.73 8.77
N ASN A 298 12.32 -24.70 9.01
CA ASN A 298 11.80 -25.10 10.31
C ASN A 298 10.97 -24.03 11.05
N VAL A 299 10.44 -23.05 10.33
CA VAL A 299 9.52 -22.01 10.82
C VAL A 299 8.65 -21.52 9.67
N TRP A 300 7.37 -21.26 9.93
CA TRP A 300 6.39 -20.85 8.92
C TRP A 300 5.80 -19.48 9.25
N ARG A 301 5.63 -18.67 8.21
CA ARG A 301 4.87 -17.40 8.21
C ARG A 301 3.43 -17.64 7.73
N PRO A 302 2.51 -16.70 7.91
CA PRO A 302 1.09 -16.93 7.63
C PRO A 302 0.79 -16.98 6.13
N SER A 303 1.46 -16.16 5.33
CA SER A 303 1.10 -15.82 3.95
C SER A 303 2.31 -15.93 3.01
N GLU A 304 2.06 -15.97 1.69
CA GLU A 304 3.16 -16.01 0.73
C GLU A 304 3.93 -14.67 0.78
N HIS A 305 3.21 -13.54 0.77
CA HIS A 305 3.79 -12.21 0.91
C HIS A 305 3.19 -11.44 2.08
N SER A 306 3.95 -10.48 2.58
CA SER A 306 3.57 -9.58 3.66
C SER A 306 4.52 -8.38 3.65
N MET A 307 4.08 -7.23 4.14
CA MET A 307 4.93 -6.07 4.42
C MET A 307 6.13 -6.44 5.30
N MET A 308 5.97 -7.46 6.16
CA MET A 308 7.05 -7.98 7.03
C MET A 308 8.02 -8.93 6.31
N ARG A 309 7.74 -9.30 5.05
CA ARG A 309 8.63 -10.10 4.19
C ARG A 309 9.25 -9.24 3.08
N HIS A 310 8.41 -8.53 2.32
CA HIS A 310 8.79 -7.74 1.16
C HIS A 310 8.08 -6.39 1.18
N THR A 311 8.86 -5.31 1.20
CA THR A 311 8.31 -3.95 1.10
C THR A 311 7.63 -3.76 -0.25
N GLY A 312 6.36 -3.38 -0.22
CA GLY A 312 5.50 -3.23 -1.41
C GLY A 312 4.14 -3.89 -1.25
N PHE A 313 4.09 -5.09 -0.67
CA PHE A 313 2.83 -5.75 -0.32
C PHE A 313 2.22 -5.17 0.97
N TYR A 314 0.92 -5.40 1.18
CA TYR A 314 0.25 -5.05 2.43
C TYR A 314 0.75 -5.92 3.61
N PHE A 315 0.37 -5.56 4.83
CA PHE A 315 0.41 -6.54 5.91
C PHE A 315 -0.57 -7.67 5.56
N ASP A 316 -0.18 -8.92 5.76
CA ASP A 316 -1.19 -9.98 5.76
C ASP A 316 -2.17 -9.78 6.93
N GLN A 317 -3.29 -10.52 6.90
CA GLN A 317 -4.35 -10.35 7.88
C GLN A 317 -3.90 -10.60 9.33
N VAL A 318 -2.89 -11.45 9.56
CA VAL A 318 -2.33 -11.72 10.89
C VAL A 318 -1.52 -10.52 11.38
N GLY A 319 -0.66 -9.97 10.52
CA GLY A 319 0.06 -8.72 10.79
C GLY A 319 -0.90 -7.55 10.98
N ARG A 320 -1.91 -7.42 10.13
CA ARG A 320 -2.94 -6.37 10.18
C ARG A 320 -3.78 -6.44 11.44
N GLU A 321 -4.12 -7.64 11.93
CA GLU A 321 -4.81 -7.82 13.21
C GLU A 321 -3.98 -7.28 14.38
N GLN A 322 -2.69 -7.61 14.43
CA GLN A 322 -1.78 -7.11 15.46
C GLN A 322 -1.63 -5.59 15.37
N MET A 323 -1.42 -5.05 14.17
CA MET A 323 -1.34 -3.60 13.97
C MET A 323 -2.61 -2.89 14.45
N THR A 324 -3.78 -3.44 14.12
CA THR A 324 -5.08 -2.84 14.46
C THR A 324 -5.25 -2.74 15.98
N GLN A 325 -5.06 -3.83 16.73
CA GLN A 325 -5.20 -3.78 18.20
C GLN A 325 -4.14 -2.89 18.87
N ARG A 326 -2.95 -2.78 18.27
CA ARG A 326 -1.91 -1.85 18.74
C ARG A 326 -2.29 -0.39 18.52
N ILE A 327 -2.90 -0.04 17.39
CA ILE A 327 -3.37 1.31 17.10
C ILE A 327 -4.56 1.69 17.99
N THR A 328 -5.60 0.86 18.05
CA THR A 328 -6.81 1.14 18.84
C THR A 328 -6.51 1.26 20.33
N GLY A 329 -5.59 0.44 20.83
CA GLY A 329 -5.10 0.50 22.21
C GLY A 329 -4.01 1.54 22.47
N MET A 330 -3.74 2.46 21.53
CA MET A 330 -2.70 3.49 21.63
C MET A 330 -1.33 2.94 22.06
N ARG A 331 -0.81 1.97 21.30
CA ARG A 331 0.46 1.29 21.52
C ARG A 331 0.47 0.57 22.88
N ASN A 332 1.22 1.07 23.86
CA ASN A 332 1.42 0.43 25.16
C ASN A 332 0.40 0.90 26.21
N ALA A 333 -0.40 1.93 25.93
CA ALA A 333 -1.47 2.36 26.85
C ALA A 333 -2.55 1.27 27.03
N ASN A 334 -2.69 0.39 26.04
CA ASN A 334 -3.47 -0.85 26.10
C ASN A 334 -4.98 -0.64 26.29
N ALA A 335 -5.50 0.55 25.99
CA ALA A 335 -6.92 0.85 26.11
C ALA A 335 -7.35 1.86 25.04
N MET A 336 -8.51 1.61 24.44
CA MET A 336 -9.17 2.58 23.57
C MET A 336 -9.71 3.74 24.42
N PRO A 337 -9.50 5.01 24.01
CA PRO A 337 -10.12 6.15 24.66
C PRO A 337 -11.65 6.09 24.62
N LEU A 338 -12.28 6.50 25.72
CA LEU A 338 -13.73 6.67 25.81
C LEU A 338 -14.01 7.79 26.81
N ALA A 339 -14.32 8.97 26.29
CA ALA A 339 -14.81 10.08 27.08
C ALA A 339 -16.29 9.86 27.41
N SER A 340 -16.72 10.33 28.57
CA SER A 340 -18.09 10.08 29.05
C SER A 340 -18.50 11.08 30.11
N THR A 341 -19.79 11.06 30.46
CA THR A 341 -20.24 11.54 31.76
C THR A 341 -19.36 10.95 32.86
N LYS A 342 -18.96 11.76 33.85
CA LYS A 342 -18.12 11.29 34.96
C LYS A 342 -18.78 10.09 35.64
N VAL A 343 -18.03 9.00 35.80
CA VAL A 343 -18.51 7.79 36.49
C VAL A 343 -18.87 8.12 37.94
N GLY A 344 -20.01 7.62 38.42
CA GLY A 344 -20.55 7.92 39.74
C GLY A 344 -22.08 7.84 39.76
N GLU A 345 -22.70 8.72 40.54
CA GLU A 345 -24.16 8.88 40.57
C GLU A 345 -24.65 9.79 39.45
N VAL A 346 -25.83 9.47 38.91
CA VAL A 346 -26.59 10.28 37.95
C VAL A 346 -28.05 10.32 38.37
N GLY A 347 -28.76 11.42 38.12
CA GLY A 347 -30.16 11.55 38.45
C GLY A 347 -31.06 10.79 37.49
N ALA A 348 -32.26 10.41 37.95
CA ALA A 348 -33.26 9.71 37.13
C ALA A 348 -33.75 10.51 35.91
N LYS A 349 -33.44 11.81 35.83
CA LYS A 349 -33.80 12.70 34.72
C LYS A 349 -32.59 13.18 33.91
N ASP A 350 -31.39 12.74 34.27
CA ASP A 350 -30.18 13.18 33.60
C ASP A 350 -30.04 12.53 32.22
N VAL A 351 -29.20 13.13 31.38
CA VAL A 351 -28.70 12.58 30.14
C VAL A 351 -27.28 12.08 30.38
N VAL A 352 -27.07 10.79 30.16
CA VAL A 352 -25.76 10.16 30.20
C VAL A 352 -25.20 10.10 28.78
N TRP A 353 -23.91 10.36 28.60
CA TRP A 353 -23.28 10.43 27.29
C TRP A 353 -21.90 9.78 27.25
N VAL A 354 -21.51 9.39 26.03
CA VAL A 354 -20.16 8.91 25.68
C VAL A 354 -19.68 9.53 24.38
N GLU A 355 -18.38 9.78 24.27
CA GLU A 355 -17.70 10.21 23.03
C GLU A 355 -16.68 9.14 22.64
N THR A 356 -16.87 8.58 21.44
CA THR A 356 -16.16 7.40 20.97
C THR A 356 -15.02 7.78 20.05
N MET A 357 -14.04 6.88 19.86
CA MET A 357 -13.15 6.99 18.71
C MET A 357 -13.90 6.77 17.39
N HIS A 358 -13.35 7.29 16.28
CA HIS A 358 -14.01 7.31 14.97
C HIS A 358 -13.13 6.68 13.89
N PRO A 359 -13.20 5.36 13.64
CA PRO A 359 -12.62 4.79 12.44
C PRO A 359 -13.36 5.30 11.20
N ARG A 360 -12.66 5.44 10.08
CA ARG A 360 -13.17 6.19 8.92
C ARG A 360 -14.28 5.48 8.16
N PHE A 361 -14.23 4.16 8.06
CA PHE A 361 -15.13 3.39 7.18
C PHE A 361 -16.09 2.46 7.94
N GLN A 362 -16.11 2.55 9.27
CA GLN A 362 -17.00 1.77 10.15
C GLN A 362 -17.26 2.54 11.44
N ALA A 363 -18.45 2.40 12.03
CA ALA A 363 -18.80 3.04 13.29
C ALA A 363 -18.60 2.07 14.45
N LEU A 364 -18.12 2.57 15.60
CA LEU A 364 -18.12 1.78 16.82
C LEU A 364 -19.56 1.51 17.29
N GLU A 365 -19.79 0.30 17.78
CA GLU A 365 -21.06 -0.11 18.38
C GLU A 365 -21.15 0.37 19.82
N VAL A 366 -22.30 0.91 20.20
CA VAL A 366 -22.63 1.43 21.52
C VAL A 366 -23.93 0.79 21.99
N THR A 367 -23.82 -0.02 23.03
CA THR A 367 -24.95 -0.73 23.65
C THR A 367 -25.17 -0.23 25.06
N TRP A 368 -26.41 0.13 25.38
CA TRP A 368 -26.82 0.60 26.70
C TRP A 368 -27.60 -0.48 27.45
N GLN A 369 -27.39 -0.59 28.76
CA GLN A 369 -28.07 -1.55 29.64
C GLN A 369 -28.53 -0.88 30.92
N ILE A 370 -29.69 -1.30 31.43
CA ILE A 370 -30.22 -0.92 32.75
C ILE A 370 -30.40 -2.21 33.56
N ASN A 371 -29.73 -2.31 34.71
CA ASN A 371 -29.73 -3.50 35.57
C ASN A 371 -29.41 -4.81 34.79
N GLY A 372 -28.48 -4.72 33.84
CA GLY A 372 -28.07 -5.84 32.99
C GLY A 372 -28.99 -6.16 31.80
N LYS A 373 -30.13 -5.47 31.65
CA LYS A 373 -31.03 -5.61 30.50
C LYS A 373 -30.73 -4.54 29.45
N GLU A 374 -30.56 -4.94 28.21
CA GLU A 374 -30.31 -4.02 27.08
C GLU A 374 -31.50 -3.07 26.83
N VAL A 375 -31.17 -1.81 26.53
CA VAL A 375 -32.12 -0.79 26.06
C VAL A 375 -32.21 -0.90 24.54
N THR A 376 -33.38 -1.24 24.02
CA THR A 376 -33.61 -1.38 22.57
C THR A 376 -33.78 -0.03 21.89
N ASP A 377 -33.71 -0.01 20.56
CA ASP A 377 -34.06 1.14 19.71
C ASP A 377 -33.22 2.41 19.99
N THR A 378 -32.04 2.24 20.57
CA THR A 378 -31.09 3.34 20.81
C THR A 378 -30.45 3.86 19.54
N ASN A 379 -30.56 3.16 18.41
CA ASN A 379 -29.99 3.55 17.11
C ASN A 379 -28.48 3.87 17.18
N ASN A 380 -27.72 3.11 17.98
CA ASN A 380 -26.30 3.35 18.24
C ASN A 380 -26.00 4.73 18.84
N SER A 381 -26.94 5.29 19.61
CA SER A 381 -26.84 6.64 20.19
C SER A 381 -25.68 6.76 21.18
N ARG A 382 -25.02 7.92 21.12
CA ARG A 382 -23.97 8.35 22.05
C ARG A 382 -24.52 8.96 23.34
N HIS A 383 -25.84 9.07 23.46
CA HIS A 383 -26.57 9.63 24.59
C HIS A 383 -27.70 8.71 25.02
N LEU A 384 -27.95 8.64 26.33
CA LEU A 384 -29.09 7.95 26.93
C LEU A 384 -29.85 8.92 27.82
N LYS A 385 -31.11 9.20 27.48
CA LYS A 385 -31.99 10.07 28.26
C LYS A 385 -32.71 9.25 29.32
N LEU A 386 -32.29 9.36 30.58
CA LEU A 386 -32.85 8.54 31.66
C LEU A 386 -34.32 8.85 31.96
N ALA A 387 -34.72 10.11 31.73
CA ALA A 387 -36.11 10.56 31.92
C ALA A 387 -37.14 9.75 31.10
N GLU A 388 -36.73 9.16 29.98
CA GLU A 388 -37.59 8.38 29.08
C GLU A 388 -37.67 6.89 29.47
N LEU A 389 -36.92 6.46 30.50
CA LEU A 389 -36.65 5.03 30.78
C LEU A 389 -37.17 4.55 32.16
N ASN A 390 -37.89 5.40 32.90
CA ASN A 390 -38.50 5.08 34.20
C ASN A 390 -37.54 4.45 35.23
N VAL A 391 -36.29 4.90 35.22
CA VAL A 391 -35.25 4.43 36.14
C VAL A 391 -35.51 4.89 37.58
N LYS A 392 -35.02 4.13 38.56
CA LYS A 392 -35.19 4.35 39.99
C LYS A 392 -33.84 4.46 40.69
N ASP A 393 -33.81 5.13 41.84
CA ASP A 393 -32.64 5.15 42.72
C ASP A 393 -32.12 3.73 42.96
N GLY A 394 -30.81 3.57 42.77
CA GLY A 394 -30.09 2.29 42.85
C GLY A 394 -29.94 1.55 41.53
N ASP A 395 -30.70 1.90 40.47
CA ASP A 395 -30.56 1.28 39.15
C ASP A 395 -29.17 1.49 38.57
N LYS A 396 -28.64 0.48 37.88
CA LYS A 396 -27.32 0.51 37.24
C LYS A 396 -27.45 0.77 35.75
N ILE A 397 -26.86 1.87 35.29
CA ILE A 397 -26.78 2.23 33.88
C ILE A 397 -25.40 1.85 33.38
N LYS A 398 -25.32 0.96 32.40
CA LYS A 398 -24.06 0.52 31.80
C LYS A 398 -24.05 0.80 30.31
N VAL A 399 -22.92 1.28 29.80
CA VAL A 399 -22.65 1.40 28.37
C VAL A 399 -21.46 0.51 28.00
N THR A 400 -21.54 -0.15 26.86
CA THR A 400 -20.45 -0.90 26.24
C THR A 400 -20.19 -0.31 24.86
N VAL A 401 -18.96 0.13 24.61
CA VAL A 401 -18.48 0.60 23.31
C VAL A 401 -17.53 -0.43 22.74
N LYS A 402 -17.80 -0.93 21.54
CA LYS A 402 -17.02 -1.99 20.91
C LYS A 402 -16.68 -1.67 19.45
N ASP A 403 -15.41 -1.82 19.11
CA ASP A 403 -14.96 -1.92 17.72
C ASP A 403 -15.15 -3.36 17.23
N LYS A 404 -16.00 -3.51 16.22
CA LYS A 404 -16.35 -4.78 15.57
C LYS A 404 -15.68 -4.94 14.21
N THR A 405 -14.58 -4.22 13.97
CA THR A 405 -13.80 -4.38 12.75
C THR A 405 -13.54 -5.85 12.43
N GLU A 406 -13.68 -6.20 11.16
CA GLU A 406 -13.31 -7.54 10.67
C GLU A 406 -11.78 -7.76 10.71
N PHE A 407 -11.02 -6.71 11.00
CA PHE A 407 -9.56 -6.77 11.09
C PHE A 407 -9.06 -7.51 12.33
N VAL A 408 -9.88 -7.69 13.36
CA VAL A 408 -9.52 -8.40 14.58
C VAL A 408 -10.53 -9.50 14.81
N ARG A 409 -10.05 -10.75 14.92
CA ARG A 409 -10.88 -11.94 15.16
C ARG A 409 -10.58 -12.60 16.50
N ASP A 410 -9.43 -12.31 17.12
CA ASP A 410 -9.10 -12.83 18.43
C ASP A 410 -10.09 -12.29 19.50
N PRO A 411 -10.88 -13.17 20.15
CA PRO A 411 -11.84 -12.74 21.16
C PRO A 411 -11.17 -12.09 22.37
N ASN A 412 -9.90 -12.40 22.66
CA ASN A 412 -9.15 -11.76 23.75
C ASN A 412 -8.90 -10.29 23.45
N TYR A 413 -8.65 -9.94 22.19
CA TYR A 413 -8.51 -8.54 21.79
C TYR A 413 -9.86 -7.87 21.59
N LEU A 414 -10.82 -8.52 20.90
CA LEU A 414 -12.16 -7.99 20.67
C LEU A 414 -12.90 -7.65 21.96
N ASN A 415 -12.79 -8.49 22.99
CA ASN A 415 -13.42 -8.24 24.30
C ASN A 415 -12.48 -7.55 25.28
N GLY A 416 -11.22 -7.33 24.88
CA GLY A 416 -10.21 -6.65 25.68
C GLY A 416 -10.30 -5.13 25.60
N PRO A 417 -9.58 -4.41 26.47
CA PRO A 417 -9.65 -2.95 26.60
C PRO A 417 -9.25 -2.17 25.33
N ARG A 418 -8.54 -2.82 24.40
CA ARG A 418 -8.11 -2.22 23.13
C ARG A 418 -9.27 -2.06 22.13
N MET A 419 -10.27 -2.93 22.19
CA MET A 419 -11.40 -2.93 21.25
C MET A 419 -12.74 -2.71 21.95
N THR A 420 -12.83 -3.00 23.26
CA THR A 420 -14.05 -2.83 24.05
C THR A 420 -13.79 -1.96 25.28
N GLN A 421 -14.66 -0.98 25.53
CA GLN A 421 -14.66 -0.13 26.72
C GLN A 421 -16.04 -0.13 27.37
N THR A 422 -16.09 -0.07 28.69
CA THR A 422 -17.34 0.03 29.46
C THR A 422 -17.31 1.19 30.43
N ARG A 423 -18.48 1.77 30.70
CA ARG A 423 -18.71 2.70 31.81
C ARG A 423 -20.02 2.32 32.50
N GLU A 424 -20.07 2.54 33.80
CA GLU A 424 -21.26 2.25 34.61
C GLU A 424 -21.54 3.41 35.56
N TRP A 425 -22.81 3.74 35.72
CA TRP A 425 -23.31 4.75 36.65
C TRP A 425 -24.43 4.15 37.51
N THR A 426 -24.65 4.75 38.67
CA THR A 426 -25.78 4.39 39.55
C THR A 426 -26.78 5.54 39.57
N VAL A 427 -28.06 5.24 39.43
CA VAL A 427 -29.10 6.24 39.57
C VAL A 427 -29.21 6.65 41.05
N GLY A 428 -29.14 7.95 41.31
CA GLY A 428 -29.14 8.54 42.64
C GLY A 428 -29.23 10.06 42.56
N GLN A 429 -28.27 10.77 43.17
CA GLN A 429 -28.27 12.22 43.15
C GLN A 429 -28.13 12.79 41.73
N PRO A 430 -28.99 13.74 41.32
CA PRO A 430 -28.85 14.45 40.05
C PRO A 430 -27.52 15.16 39.92
N LEU A 431 -26.96 15.11 38.72
CA LEU A 431 -25.80 15.90 38.38
C LEU A 431 -26.15 17.41 38.44
N PRO A 432 -25.23 18.28 38.89
CA PRO A 432 -25.44 19.72 38.84
C PRO A 432 -25.74 20.18 37.41
N LYS A 433 -26.76 21.03 37.23
CA LYS A 433 -27.14 21.51 35.89
C LYS A 433 -25.94 22.15 35.20
N THR A 434 -25.62 21.66 34.01
CA THR A 434 -24.51 22.20 33.21
C THR A 434 -25.08 23.00 32.05
N GLU A 435 -25.00 24.34 32.15
CA GLU A 435 -25.26 25.20 31.00
C GLU A 435 -24.05 25.14 30.06
N VAL A 436 -24.32 24.94 28.77
CA VAL A 436 -23.30 24.84 27.73
C VAL A 436 -23.64 25.75 26.56
N ASN A 437 -22.60 26.29 25.93
CA ASN A 437 -22.76 26.95 24.64
C ASN A 437 -23.01 25.89 23.56
N VAL A 438 -23.98 26.12 22.68
CA VAL A 438 -24.24 25.25 21.52
C VAL A 438 -23.03 25.26 20.60
N LYS A 439 -22.19 24.23 20.68
CA LYS A 439 -20.95 24.14 19.91
C LYS A 439 -20.54 22.71 19.61
N PHE A 440 -19.94 22.50 18.44
CA PHE A 440 -19.20 21.28 18.14
C PHE A 440 -17.86 21.29 18.91
N THR A 441 -17.59 20.22 19.66
CA THR A 441 -16.36 20.02 20.43
C THR A 441 -15.28 19.32 19.60
N ASN A 442 -15.68 18.49 18.66
CA ASN A 442 -14.81 17.79 17.72
C ASN A 442 -15.59 17.41 16.46
N THR A 443 -14.90 17.20 15.35
CA THR A 443 -15.51 16.87 14.06
C THR A 443 -14.57 16.03 13.22
N SER A 444 -15.08 15.39 12.17
CA SER A 444 -14.22 15.02 11.03
C SER A 444 -13.42 16.24 10.58
N ILE A 445 -12.18 16.01 10.14
CA ILE A 445 -11.27 17.10 9.77
C ILE A 445 -11.78 17.86 8.54
N THR A 446 -11.50 19.15 8.48
CA THR A 446 -12.06 20.09 7.49
C THR A 446 -11.00 20.71 6.58
N ASP A 447 -9.72 20.41 6.82
CA ASP A 447 -8.59 20.94 6.05
C ASP A 447 -8.37 20.18 4.72
N HIS A 448 -9.00 19.03 4.55
CA HIS A 448 -9.08 18.29 3.29
C HIS A 448 -10.41 17.56 3.12
N PRO A 449 -10.74 17.08 1.90
CA PRO A 449 -11.99 16.39 1.65
C PRO A 449 -12.11 15.05 2.39
N LEU A 450 -13.35 14.67 2.70
CA LEU A 450 -13.70 13.33 3.16
C LEU A 450 -13.75 12.36 1.98
N ALA A 451 -13.44 11.08 2.22
CA ALA A 451 -13.61 10.03 1.21
C ALA A 451 -15.10 9.74 0.92
N ASN A 452 -15.41 9.23 -0.27
CA ASN A 452 -16.78 9.03 -0.76
C ASN A 452 -17.62 8.07 0.10
N ASN A 453 -16.97 7.17 0.82
CA ASN A 453 -17.58 6.15 1.66
C ASN A 453 -17.22 6.31 3.15
N GLU A 454 -16.68 7.46 3.54
CA GLU A 454 -16.31 7.76 4.92
C GLU A 454 -17.54 8.01 5.81
N ILE A 455 -17.37 7.73 7.10
CA ILE A 455 -18.32 8.13 8.15
C ILE A 455 -17.90 9.48 8.70
N ALA A 456 -18.61 10.53 8.31
CA ALA A 456 -18.48 11.84 8.90
C ALA A 456 -18.98 11.82 10.36
N PHE A 457 -18.29 12.51 11.27
CA PHE A 457 -18.69 12.59 12.66
C PHE A 457 -18.68 14.02 13.21
N VAL A 458 -19.50 14.23 14.24
CA VAL A 458 -19.50 15.43 15.07
C VAL A 458 -19.65 15.06 16.54
N GLU A 459 -18.90 15.73 17.40
CA GLU A 459 -19.05 15.70 18.86
C GLU A 459 -19.52 17.07 19.32
N THR A 460 -20.29 17.11 20.40
CA THR A 460 -21.02 18.30 20.83
C THR A 460 -20.75 18.57 22.29
N THR A 461 -20.90 19.81 22.72
CA THR A 461 -21.06 20.08 24.15
C THR A 461 -22.23 19.27 24.72
N ASN A 462 -22.07 18.68 25.90
CA ASN A 462 -23.01 17.72 26.46
C ASN A 462 -23.69 18.27 27.73
N PRO A 463 -24.83 18.98 27.63
CA PRO A 463 -25.64 19.31 28.80
C PRO A 463 -26.25 18.03 29.39
N ASN A 464 -26.52 18.03 30.70
CA ASN A 464 -27.02 16.85 31.41
C ASN A 464 -28.55 16.78 31.52
N ASP A 465 -29.29 17.76 31.00
CA ASP A 465 -30.76 17.81 31.06
C ASP A 465 -31.43 17.63 29.69
N ARG A 466 -30.66 17.66 28.59
CA ARG A 466 -31.15 17.56 27.21
C ARG A 466 -30.06 17.06 26.26
N VAL A 467 -30.46 16.67 25.04
CA VAL A 467 -29.54 16.32 23.95
C VAL A 467 -29.67 17.39 22.88
N LEU A 468 -28.56 18.03 22.50
CA LEU A 468 -28.56 19.01 21.40
C LEU A 468 -28.92 18.35 20.05
N ASN A 469 -29.54 19.10 19.15
CA ASN A 469 -30.02 18.59 17.86
C ASN A 469 -28.97 18.80 16.76
N VAL A 470 -28.60 17.73 16.06
CA VAL A 470 -27.75 17.75 14.87
C VAL A 470 -28.61 17.47 13.64
N THR A 471 -28.60 18.40 12.70
CA THR A 471 -29.21 18.25 11.38
C THR A 471 -28.13 18.13 10.33
N TRP A 472 -28.25 17.13 9.46
CA TRP A 472 -27.33 16.89 8.36
C TRP A 472 -27.95 17.35 7.02
N GLU A 473 -27.14 17.96 6.17
CA GLU A 473 -27.50 18.32 4.80
C GLU A 473 -26.43 17.81 3.82
N LEU A 474 -26.85 17.25 2.70
CA LEU A 474 -26.00 16.85 1.59
C LEU A 474 -26.40 17.63 0.34
N ASN A 475 -25.45 18.35 -0.25
CA ASN A 475 -25.67 19.22 -1.41
C ASN A 475 -26.84 20.20 -1.22
N GLY A 476 -26.95 20.76 0.00
CA GLY A 476 -28.01 21.71 0.39
C GLY A 476 -29.38 21.08 0.66
N LYS A 477 -29.51 19.75 0.58
CA LYS A 477 -30.75 19.04 0.92
C LYS A 477 -30.63 18.42 2.30
N LYS A 478 -31.58 18.72 3.18
CA LYS A 478 -31.69 18.09 4.49
C LYS A 478 -31.87 16.59 4.35
N ILE A 479 -31.15 15.85 5.17
CA ILE A 479 -31.24 14.41 5.28
C ILE A 479 -32.25 14.09 6.38
N GLU A 480 -33.30 13.35 6.03
CA GLU A 480 -34.34 12.92 6.97
C GLU A 480 -34.00 11.58 7.64
N GLY A 481 -34.66 11.28 8.77
CA GLY A 481 -34.51 9.99 9.45
C GLY A 481 -33.15 9.76 10.11
N THR A 482 -32.39 10.82 10.39
CA THR A 482 -31.05 10.72 11.01
C THR A 482 -31.08 10.36 12.50
N ASN A 483 -32.25 10.40 13.15
CA ASN A 483 -32.43 10.13 14.57
C ASN A 483 -31.47 10.92 15.48
N ASN A 484 -31.17 12.18 15.12
CA ASN A 484 -30.21 13.03 15.82
C ASN A 484 -28.79 12.41 15.91
N SER A 485 -28.43 11.56 14.95
CA SER A 485 -27.14 10.87 14.92
C SER A 485 -25.96 11.85 14.87
N ARG A 486 -24.91 11.50 15.63
CA ARG A 486 -23.60 12.15 15.61
C ARG A 486 -22.71 11.68 14.46
N LEU A 487 -23.12 10.62 13.76
CA LEU A 487 -22.39 9.97 12.69
C LEU A 487 -23.21 9.95 11.40
N TYR A 488 -22.55 10.09 10.27
CA TYR A 488 -23.18 10.02 8.97
C TYR A 488 -22.32 9.24 7.95
N ASN A 489 -22.82 8.09 7.50
CA ASN A 489 -22.11 7.20 6.58
C ASN A 489 -22.37 7.60 5.12
N LEU A 490 -21.35 8.17 4.46
CA LEU A 490 -21.42 8.63 3.07
C LEU A 490 -21.55 7.48 2.07
N GLY A 491 -21.06 6.29 2.39
CA GLY A 491 -21.15 5.10 1.53
C GLY A 491 -22.57 4.56 1.33
N LYS A 492 -23.58 5.15 1.99
CA LYS A 492 -25.01 4.87 1.76
C LYS A 492 -25.61 5.69 0.60
N PHE A 493 -24.85 6.60 0.00
CA PHE A 493 -25.31 7.51 -1.05
C PHE A 493 -24.63 7.22 -2.37
N ASP A 494 -25.39 7.34 -3.45
CA ASP A 494 -24.86 7.43 -4.81
C ASP A 494 -24.49 8.90 -5.07
N LEU A 495 -23.24 9.25 -4.76
CA LEU A 495 -22.75 10.62 -4.83
C LEU A 495 -22.34 10.96 -6.28
N PRO A 496 -22.66 12.17 -6.79
CA PRO A 496 -22.26 12.57 -8.13
C PRO A 496 -20.73 12.63 -8.23
N LYS A 497 -20.20 12.25 -9.40
CA LYS A 497 -18.76 12.31 -9.70
C LYS A 497 -18.20 13.71 -9.44
N GLY A 498 -16.99 13.77 -8.89
CA GLY A 498 -16.32 14.99 -8.46
C GLY A 498 -16.60 15.26 -6.99
N ALA A 499 -16.91 16.49 -6.62
CA ALA A 499 -17.09 16.85 -5.22
C ALA A 499 -18.57 17.02 -4.81
N SER A 500 -18.90 16.60 -3.59
CA SER A 500 -20.17 16.90 -2.90
C SER A 500 -19.92 17.77 -1.66
N GLN A 501 -20.96 18.41 -1.14
CA GLN A 501 -20.89 19.23 0.07
C GLN A 501 -21.75 18.61 1.17
N LEU A 502 -21.12 18.29 2.29
CA LEU A 502 -21.80 17.82 3.50
C LEU A 502 -21.79 18.93 4.54
N LYS A 503 -22.91 19.14 5.24
CA LYS A 503 -23.02 20.14 6.31
C LYS A 503 -23.74 19.55 7.52
N ALA A 504 -23.26 19.87 8.72
CA ALA A 504 -23.94 19.56 9.97
C ALA A 504 -24.23 20.87 10.71
N THR A 505 -25.46 21.00 11.24
CA THR A 505 -25.90 22.14 12.05
C THR A 505 -26.34 21.67 13.42
N LEU A 506 -25.79 22.27 14.47
CA LEU A 506 -26.12 22.02 15.87
C LEU A 506 -27.06 23.09 16.41
N THR A 507 -28.15 22.71 17.06
CA THR A 507 -29.10 23.62 17.71
C THR A 507 -29.51 23.11 19.09
N ASP A 508 -30.02 24.02 19.94
CA ASP A 508 -30.60 23.67 21.22
C ASP A 508 -32.12 23.43 21.08
N PRO A 509 -32.65 22.22 21.37
CA PRO A 509 -34.09 21.97 21.32
C PRO A 509 -34.90 22.85 22.29
N SER A 510 -34.29 23.33 23.37
CA SER A 510 -34.95 24.22 24.34
C SER A 510 -34.98 25.69 23.90
N ASN A 511 -34.16 26.06 22.91
CA ASN A 511 -34.17 27.38 22.28
C ASN A 511 -33.93 27.26 20.76
N PRO A 512 -34.94 26.79 19.99
CA PRO A 512 -34.76 26.50 18.56
C PRO A 512 -34.36 27.70 17.69
N ASN A 513 -34.67 28.92 18.14
CA ASN A 513 -34.31 30.18 17.47
C ASN A 513 -33.05 30.83 18.08
N GLY A 514 -32.37 30.13 18.98
CA GLY A 514 -31.14 30.58 19.63
C GLY A 514 -29.89 30.40 18.76
N PRO A 515 -28.70 30.57 19.33
CA PRO A 515 -27.44 30.33 18.65
C PRO A 515 -27.33 28.89 18.12
N SER A 516 -26.76 28.75 16.93
CA SER A 516 -26.41 27.47 16.32
C SER A 516 -24.91 27.41 16.01
N ASP A 517 -24.38 26.21 15.85
CA ASP A 517 -23.04 25.98 15.31
C ASP A 517 -23.14 25.19 14.02
N THR A 518 -22.22 25.40 13.08
CA THR A 518 -22.26 24.76 11.77
C THR A 518 -20.87 24.40 11.32
N VAL A 519 -20.74 23.20 10.74
CA VAL A 519 -19.53 22.73 10.10
C VAL A 519 -19.89 22.17 8.73
N GLN A 520 -18.97 22.33 7.77
CA GLN A 520 -19.14 21.89 6.39
C GLN A 520 -17.86 21.20 5.92
N TRP A 521 -18.04 20.18 5.09
CA TRP A 521 -16.96 19.42 4.46
C TRP A 521 -17.20 19.31 2.97
N THR A 522 -16.09 19.25 2.24
CA THR A 522 -16.11 18.72 0.88
C THR A 522 -15.97 17.20 0.98
N VAL A 523 -16.77 16.47 0.21
CA VAL A 523 -16.65 15.02 0.03
C VAL A 523 -16.11 14.77 -1.36
N ASP A 524 -14.99 14.09 -1.44
CA ASP A 524 -14.37 13.67 -2.68
C ASP A 524 -15.01 12.38 -3.20
N ASN A 525 -15.65 12.48 -4.37
CA ASN A 525 -16.24 11.38 -5.12
C ASN A 525 -15.62 11.27 -6.53
N GLY A 526 -14.49 11.96 -6.75
CA GLY A 526 -13.61 11.77 -7.88
C GLY A 526 -12.78 10.52 -7.62
N MET A 527 -13.09 9.41 -8.28
CA MET A 527 -12.29 8.19 -8.08
C MET A 527 -10.93 8.34 -8.77
N PRO A 528 -9.81 8.00 -8.10
CA PRO A 528 -8.49 8.08 -8.69
C PRO A 528 -8.32 7.03 -9.79
N THR A 529 -7.35 7.26 -10.68
CA THR A 529 -7.01 6.39 -11.81
C THR A 529 -5.51 6.14 -11.87
N ALA A 530 -5.10 5.01 -12.47
CA ALA A 530 -3.69 4.69 -12.69
C ALA A 530 -3.38 4.49 -14.19
N PRO A 531 -3.40 5.55 -15.03
CA PRO A 531 -2.94 5.45 -16.40
C PRO A 531 -1.57 4.76 -16.51
N ARG A 532 -1.45 3.79 -17.41
CA ARG A 532 -0.21 3.05 -17.65
C ARG A 532 0.41 3.36 -19.00
N THR A 533 1.73 3.28 -19.09
CA THR A 533 2.49 3.21 -20.34
C THR A 533 3.31 1.94 -20.34
N LEU A 534 3.21 1.14 -21.41
CA LEU A 534 3.94 -0.11 -21.56
C LEU A 534 5.07 0.02 -22.59
N SER A 535 6.13 -0.77 -22.44
CA SER A 535 7.13 -0.95 -23.49
C SER A 535 6.48 -1.46 -24.79
N LYS A 536 7.12 -1.24 -25.93
CA LYS A 536 6.59 -1.67 -27.22
C LYS A 536 6.52 -3.22 -27.31
N PRO A 537 5.36 -3.82 -27.60
CA PRO A 537 5.26 -5.27 -27.77
C PRO A 537 5.75 -5.73 -29.15
N LEU A 538 6.03 -7.04 -29.26
CA LEU A 538 6.27 -7.72 -30.53
C LEU A 538 5.01 -7.71 -31.40
N VAL A 539 3.87 -7.99 -30.77
CA VAL A 539 2.52 -7.99 -31.36
C VAL A 539 1.49 -7.75 -30.26
N LYS A 540 0.37 -7.12 -30.62
CA LYS A 540 -0.82 -7.01 -29.79
C LYS A 540 -1.87 -7.99 -30.31
N LEU A 541 -2.38 -8.87 -29.46
CA LEU A 541 -3.39 -9.86 -29.81
C LEU A 541 -4.78 -9.24 -29.79
N ASP A 542 -5.64 -9.71 -30.70
CA ASP A 542 -7.04 -9.28 -30.76
C ASP A 542 -7.83 -9.84 -29.56
N GLY A 543 -8.61 -8.98 -28.91
CA GLY A 543 -9.42 -9.37 -27.76
C GLY A 543 -10.10 -8.18 -27.08
N LYS A 544 -11.00 -8.48 -26.14
CA LYS A 544 -11.65 -7.44 -25.29
C LYS A 544 -10.69 -6.85 -24.26
N ILE A 545 -9.75 -7.66 -23.80
CA ILE A 545 -8.69 -7.27 -22.87
C ILE A 545 -7.46 -7.00 -23.71
N GLU A 546 -6.78 -5.88 -23.47
CA GLU A 546 -5.50 -5.61 -24.10
C GLU A 546 -4.51 -6.74 -23.77
N HIS A 547 -3.95 -7.38 -24.79
CA HIS A 547 -3.05 -8.51 -24.64
C HIS A 547 -1.81 -8.31 -25.51
N ASN A 548 -0.69 -8.05 -24.86
CA ASN A 548 0.58 -7.74 -25.51
C ASN A 548 1.56 -8.92 -25.39
N VAL A 549 2.33 -9.19 -26.45
CA VAL A 549 3.34 -10.26 -26.46
C VAL A 549 4.75 -9.66 -26.49
N TYR A 550 5.63 -10.17 -25.65
CA TYR A 550 7.00 -9.70 -25.46
C TYR A 550 8.00 -10.86 -25.47
N PHE A 551 9.27 -10.55 -25.65
CA PHE A 551 10.38 -11.46 -25.36
C PHE A 551 11.01 -11.09 -24.03
N ASN A 552 11.16 -12.07 -23.13
CA ASN A 552 11.85 -12.04 -21.83
C ASN A 552 11.35 -11.04 -20.77
N GLU A 553 10.89 -9.85 -21.18
CA GLU A 553 10.62 -8.73 -20.31
C GLU A 553 9.66 -7.70 -20.93
N PHE A 554 9.06 -6.88 -20.08
CA PHE A 554 8.35 -5.66 -20.47
C PHE A 554 8.46 -4.61 -19.36
N ASP A 555 8.32 -3.35 -19.74
CA ASP A 555 8.32 -2.23 -18.80
C ASP A 555 6.91 -1.67 -18.62
N MET A 556 6.60 -1.20 -17.41
CA MET A 556 5.37 -0.48 -17.09
C MET A 556 5.65 0.76 -16.26
N LEU A 557 5.27 1.92 -16.80
CA LEU A 557 5.16 3.15 -16.04
C LEU A 557 3.70 3.34 -15.62
N LEU A 558 3.41 3.41 -14.32
CA LEU A 558 2.13 3.87 -13.82
C LEU A 558 2.22 5.37 -13.52
N ASN A 559 1.16 6.10 -13.86
CA ASN A 559 1.04 7.54 -13.61
C ASN A 559 -0.27 7.78 -12.85
N PRO A 560 -0.32 7.49 -11.53
CA PRO A 560 -1.51 7.67 -10.71
C PRO A 560 -1.98 9.12 -10.70
N LYS A 561 -3.28 9.33 -10.84
CA LYS A 561 -3.90 10.65 -10.95
C LYS A 561 -5.23 10.70 -10.23
N ASP A 562 -5.54 11.88 -9.75
CA ASP A 562 -6.81 12.21 -9.12
C ASP A 562 -7.27 13.62 -9.52
N ASP A 563 -8.55 13.92 -9.32
CA ASP A 563 -9.11 15.25 -9.58
C ASP A 563 -8.93 16.23 -8.40
N GLN A 564 -8.51 15.73 -7.22
CA GLN A 564 -8.09 16.54 -6.08
C GLN A 564 -6.57 16.65 -5.96
N LYS A 565 -6.13 17.60 -5.12
CA LYS A 565 -4.73 17.73 -4.75
C LYS A 565 -4.35 16.67 -3.72
N GLY A 566 -3.20 16.06 -3.89
CA GLY A 566 -2.65 15.11 -2.95
C GLY A 566 -1.70 14.15 -3.65
N PHE A 567 -0.94 13.38 -2.86
CA PHE A 567 -0.18 12.28 -3.41
C PHE A 567 -1.12 11.12 -3.70
N VAL A 568 -1.03 10.56 -4.90
CA VAL A 568 -1.86 9.44 -5.34
C VAL A 568 -0.97 8.20 -5.42
N VAL A 569 -1.35 7.16 -4.69
CA VAL A 569 -0.61 5.90 -4.62
C VAL A 569 -1.06 5.00 -5.75
N GLY A 570 -0.15 4.60 -6.63
CA GLY A 570 -0.40 3.55 -7.61
C GLY A 570 -0.20 2.18 -6.98
N GLU A 571 -0.95 1.20 -7.42
CA GLU A 571 -0.72 -0.20 -7.05
C GLU A 571 -1.05 -1.13 -8.21
N PHE A 572 -0.41 -2.29 -8.24
CA PHE A 572 -0.65 -3.32 -9.23
C PHE A 572 -0.55 -4.71 -8.60
N ARG A 573 -1.10 -5.73 -9.27
CA ARG A 573 -0.91 -7.13 -8.92
C ARG A 573 -0.78 -8.00 -10.16
N LEU A 574 -0.08 -9.12 -10.00
CA LEU A 574 0.09 -10.12 -11.05
C LEU A 574 -0.79 -11.33 -10.76
N ASP A 575 -1.48 -11.85 -11.78
CA ASP A 575 -2.16 -13.14 -11.75
C ASP A 575 -3.12 -13.32 -10.57
N HIS A 576 -3.79 -12.23 -10.19
CA HIS A 576 -4.68 -12.13 -9.03
C HIS A 576 -4.01 -12.39 -7.66
N ASP A 577 -2.68 -12.29 -7.58
CA ASP A 577 -1.91 -12.33 -6.33
C ASP A 577 -2.12 -11.05 -5.48
N GLY A 578 -1.29 -10.82 -4.46
CA GLY A 578 -1.35 -9.64 -3.62
C GLY A 578 -1.17 -8.30 -4.34
N TRP A 579 -1.84 -7.26 -3.85
CA TRP A 579 -1.61 -5.88 -4.30
C TRP A 579 -0.23 -5.39 -3.86
N PHE A 580 0.50 -4.80 -4.80
CA PHE A 580 1.84 -4.27 -4.64
C PHE A 580 1.84 -2.76 -4.88
N ASN A 581 2.33 -2.00 -3.92
CA ASN A 581 2.47 -0.55 -4.01
C ASN A 581 3.50 -0.17 -5.08
N TYR A 582 3.08 0.63 -6.04
CA TYR A 582 3.93 1.14 -7.10
C TYR A 582 4.73 2.35 -6.61
N PHE A 583 6.03 2.17 -6.45
CA PHE A 583 6.98 3.22 -6.09
C PHE A 583 7.96 3.55 -7.23
N GLY A 584 7.68 3.11 -8.46
CA GLY A 584 8.68 3.09 -9.54
C GLY A 584 9.71 1.96 -9.34
N PHE A 585 10.81 2.00 -10.08
CA PHE A 585 11.83 0.95 -9.98
C PHE A 585 12.81 1.19 -8.80
N PRO A 586 13.16 0.17 -8.00
CA PRO A 586 14.06 0.30 -6.85
C PRO A 586 15.39 0.98 -7.19
N GLU A 587 15.86 1.85 -6.28
CA GLU A 587 17.11 2.61 -6.41
C GLU A 587 17.25 3.40 -7.73
N LYS A 588 16.12 3.73 -8.37
CA LYS A 588 16.07 4.59 -9.55
C LYS A 588 15.26 5.85 -9.26
N PRO A 589 15.56 6.97 -9.95
CA PRO A 589 14.75 8.18 -9.84
C PRO A 589 13.30 7.94 -10.25
N ASP A 590 12.41 8.75 -9.69
CA ASP A 590 11.00 8.80 -10.06
C ASP A 590 10.81 8.95 -11.57
N GLY A 591 9.78 8.29 -12.09
CA GLY A 591 9.49 8.23 -13.52
C GLY A 591 10.24 7.12 -14.27
N THR A 592 11.12 6.36 -13.61
CA THR A 592 11.70 5.14 -14.19
C THR A 592 10.63 4.04 -14.24
N PRO A 593 10.31 3.47 -15.41
CA PRO A 593 9.35 2.36 -15.53
C PRO A 593 9.75 1.17 -14.67
N PHE A 594 8.75 0.48 -14.13
CA PHE A 594 8.96 -0.78 -13.41
C PHE A 594 9.21 -1.89 -14.42
N LYS A 595 10.35 -2.55 -14.31
CA LYS A 595 10.79 -3.60 -15.23
C LYS A 595 10.32 -4.96 -14.76
N PHE A 596 9.60 -5.68 -15.60
CA PHE A 596 9.18 -7.06 -15.38
C PHE A 596 10.02 -7.98 -16.25
N THR A 597 10.61 -9.02 -15.69
CA THR A 597 11.36 -10.03 -16.44
C THR A 597 10.95 -11.43 -15.99
N HIS A 598 11.18 -12.42 -16.87
CA HIS A 598 10.90 -13.83 -16.54
C HIS A 598 11.54 -14.31 -15.23
N SER A 599 12.66 -13.68 -14.79
CA SER A 599 13.38 -14.04 -13.56
C SER A 599 13.52 -12.89 -12.56
N GLY A 600 12.93 -11.74 -12.84
CA GLY A 600 13.21 -10.48 -12.15
C GLY A 600 14.63 -9.95 -12.35
N THR A 601 14.92 -8.84 -11.68
CA THR A 601 16.20 -8.13 -11.72
C THR A 601 16.80 -8.09 -10.31
N ASP A 602 18.02 -8.62 -10.15
CA ASP A 602 18.78 -8.51 -8.90
C ASP A 602 19.27 -7.07 -8.68
N ILE A 603 18.77 -6.45 -7.63
CA ILE A 603 19.21 -5.18 -7.08
C ILE A 603 19.70 -5.43 -5.66
N LYS A 604 21.03 -5.56 -5.51
CA LYS A 604 21.70 -5.70 -4.21
C LYS A 604 21.15 -6.86 -3.38
N ALA A 605 21.11 -8.04 -4.03
CA ALA A 605 20.67 -9.33 -3.50
C ALA A 605 19.16 -9.44 -3.21
N LEU A 606 18.37 -8.50 -3.73
CA LEU A 606 16.92 -8.57 -3.79
C LEU A 606 16.48 -8.55 -5.25
N THR A 607 15.66 -9.53 -5.63
CA THR A 607 15.07 -9.58 -6.96
C THR A 607 13.77 -8.80 -6.97
N TYR A 608 13.59 -7.93 -7.96
CA TYR A 608 12.34 -7.19 -8.23
C TYR A 608 11.81 -7.46 -9.63
N GLY A 609 10.49 -7.32 -9.81
CA GLY A 609 9.83 -7.50 -11.11
C GLY A 609 9.92 -8.92 -11.65
N ASN A 610 9.93 -9.89 -10.75
CA ASN A 610 9.94 -11.30 -11.09
C ASN A 610 8.56 -11.78 -11.53
N LEU A 611 8.48 -12.38 -12.71
CA LEU A 611 7.28 -13.04 -13.23
C LEU A 611 7.23 -14.54 -12.88
N GLY A 612 8.34 -15.11 -12.41
CA GLY A 612 8.45 -16.52 -12.05
C GLY A 612 7.94 -16.86 -10.65
N THR A 613 8.22 -18.08 -10.20
CA THR A 613 7.73 -18.57 -8.89
C THR A 613 8.29 -17.79 -7.70
N GLY A 614 7.44 -17.60 -6.67
CA GLY A 614 7.76 -16.82 -5.47
C GLY A 614 7.45 -15.32 -5.58
N GLY A 615 6.69 -14.91 -6.60
CA GLY A 615 6.08 -13.58 -6.71
C GLY A 615 7.01 -12.44 -7.13
N LEU A 616 6.48 -11.21 -7.06
CA LEU A 616 7.07 -10.00 -7.64
C LEU A 616 8.44 -9.60 -7.09
N SER A 617 8.66 -9.85 -5.81
CA SER A 617 9.87 -9.48 -5.08
C SER A 617 10.31 -10.64 -4.20
N LYS A 618 11.61 -10.94 -4.16
CA LYS A 618 12.16 -12.02 -3.33
C LYS A 618 13.65 -11.84 -3.04
N ALA A 619 14.22 -12.59 -2.10
CA ALA A 619 15.67 -12.60 -1.93
C ALA A 619 16.32 -13.35 -3.10
N THR A 620 17.42 -12.82 -3.66
CA THR A 620 17.99 -13.37 -4.90
C THR A 620 18.46 -14.82 -4.75
N PHE A 621 18.96 -15.23 -3.58
CA PHE A 621 19.38 -16.61 -3.35
C PHE A 621 18.22 -17.61 -3.45
N GLU A 622 16.96 -17.19 -3.22
CA GLU A 622 15.78 -18.06 -3.34
C GLU A 622 15.54 -18.50 -4.80
N GLN A 623 16.20 -17.88 -5.78
CA GLN A 623 16.19 -18.34 -7.18
C GLN A 623 17.06 -19.58 -7.42
N SER A 624 17.95 -19.90 -6.48
CA SER A 624 18.83 -21.06 -6.55
C SER A 624 18.27 -22.30 -5.84
N TYR A 625 17.07 -22.17 -5.26
CA TYR A 625 16.38 -23.27 -4.59
C TYR A 625 16.13 -24.45 -5.55
N LYS A 626 16.17 -25.65 -4.97
CA LYS A 626 16.05 -26.94 -5.64
C LYS A 626 14.80 -27.68 -5.14
N ALA A 627 14.54 -28.83 -5.76
CA ALA A 627 13.53 -29.76 -5.25
C ALA A 627 13.93 -30.22 -3.83
N GLY A 628 13.18 -29.75 -2.82
CA GLY A 628 13.41 -30.02 -1.40
C GLY A 628 13.77 -28.79 -0.56
N ASP A 629 14.10 -27.66 -1.19
CA ASP A 629 14.25 -26.40 -0.48
C ASP A 629 12.87 -25.78 -0.16
N PRO A 630 12.77 -24.95 0.89
CA PRO A 630 11.56 -24.21 1.25
C PRO A 630 10.97 -23.45 0.04
N GLY A 631 9.70 -23.66 -0.29
CA GLY A 631 9.04 -23.02 -1.44
C GLY A 631 9.39 -23.60 -2.82
N GLY A 632 10.24 -24.64 -2.90
CA GLY A 632 10.54 -25.37 -4.12
C GLY A 632 11.46 -24.65 -5.12
N PRO A 633 11.77 -25.29 -6.26
CA PRO A 633 12.68 -24.72 -7.24
C PRO A 633 12.11 -23.49 -7.94
N PHE A 634 12.97 -22.54 -8.25
CA PHE A 634 12.58 -21.39 -9.04
C PHE A 634 12.30 -21.77 -10.49
N VAL A 635 11.14 -21.37 -10.99
CA VAL A 635 10.72 -21.54 -12.39
C VAL A 635 10.54 -20.14 -13.00
N PRO A 636 11.29 -19.79 -14.07
CA PRO A 636 11.09 -18.54 -14.77
C PRO A 636 9.64 -18.37 -15.27
N GLY A 637 9.11 -17.16 -15.13
CA GLY A 637 7.77 -16.78 -15.55
C GLY A 637 7.66 -16.50 -17.04
N PHE A 638 7.95 -17.50 -17.88
CA PHE A 638 7.51 -17.45 -19.27
C PHE A 638 6.07 -17.94 -19.36
N GLY A 639 5.21 -17.15 -19.98
CA GLY A 639 3.77 -17.40 -19.96
C GLY A 639 2.96 -16.13 -20.12
N THR A 640 1.65 -16.28 -19.99
CA THR A 640 0.69 -15.18 -20.04
C THR A 640 0.34 -14.75 -18.64
N HIS A 641 0.68 -13.51 -18.30
CA HIS A 641 0.40 -12.87 -17.03
C HIS A 641 -0.77 -11.89 -17.16
N THR A 642 -1.66 -11.89 -16.19
CA THR A 642 -2.68 -10.85 -16.01
C THR A 642 -2.13 -9.80 -15.06
N VAL A 643 -2.15 -8.54 -15.50
CA VAL A 643 -1.71 -7.41 -14.67
C VAL A 643 -2.92 -6.53 -14.41
N GLU A 644 -3.28 -6.42 -13.13
CA GLU A 644 -4.31 -5.49 -12.65
C GLU A 644 -3.62 -4.30 -12.01
N HIS A 645 -4.18 -3.10 -12.19
CA HIS A 645 -3.66 -1.88 -11.59
C HIS A 645 -4.77 -0.91 -11.24
N ARG A 646 -4.54 -0.11 -10.21
CA ARG A 646 -5.46 0.92 -9.70
C ARG A 646 -4.66 1.99 -8.94
N ALA A 647 -5.39 2.96 -8.39
CA ALA A 647 -4.82 4.01 -7.56
C ALA A 647 -5.63 4.24 -6.28
N ILE A 648 -4.98 4.81 -5.27
CA ILE A 648 -5.59 5.30 -4.03
C ILE A 648 -5.24 6.78 -3.89
N ASP A 649 -6.24 7.65 -3.69
CA ASP A 649 -6.00 9.08 -3.50
C ASP A 649 -5.63 9.43 -2.04
N ALA A 650 -5.32 10.70 -1.79
CA ALA A 650 -4.89 11.18 -0.47
C ALA A 650 -6.00 11.17 0.59
N THR A 651 -7.28 11.10 0.18
CA THR A 651 -8.40 10.88 1.09
C THR A 651 -8.62 9.39 1.35
N GLY A 652 -8.08 8.51 0.52
CA GLY A 652 -8.19 7.06 0.66
C GLY A 652 -9.32 6.45 -0.15
N ASN A 653 -9.88 7.11 -1.17
CA ASN A 653 -10.75 6.41 -2.12
C ASN A 653 -9.91 5.45 -2.96
N ILE A 654 -10.45 4.27 -3.23
CA ILE A 654 -9.78 3.23 -4.03
C ILE A 654 -10.39 3.21 -5.43
N GLY A 655 -9.59 3.57 -6.44
CA GLY A 655 -10.00 3.63 -7.83
C GLY A 655 -10.43 2.28 -8.41
N ASN A 656 -11.15 2.33 -9.53
CA ASN A 656 -11.53 1.14 -10.27
C ASN A 656 -10.30 0.40 -10.81
N VAL A 657 -10.39 -0.93 -10.84
CA VAL A 657 -9.34 -1.78 -11.40
C VAL A 657 -9.39 -1.75 -12.92
N GLU A 658 -8.25 -1.45 -13.53
CA GLU A 658 -7.99 -1.72 -14.93
C GLU A 658 -7.07 -2.94 -15.06
N LEU A 659 -7.15 -3.64 -16.19
CA LEU A 659 -6.34 -4.83 -16.41
C LEU A 659 -5.86 -4.97 -17.86
N PHE A 660 -4.70 -5.60 -18.02
CA PHE A 660 -4.17 -6.05 -19.30
C PHE A 660 -3.49 -7.42 -19.15
N LYS A 661 -3.15 -8.05 -20.27
CA LYS A 661 -2.37 -9.29 -20.32
C LYS A 661 -1.02 -9.07 -21.00
N ALA A 662 0.01 -9.73 -20.48
CA ALA A 662 1.34 -9.76 -21.06
C ALA A 662 1.80 -11.21 -21.23
N THR A 663 1.99 -11.66 -22.47
CA THR A 663 2.66 -12.93 -22.74
C THR A 663 4.15 -12.69 -22.88
N VAL A 664 4.94 -13.27 -21.98
CA VAL A 664 6.40 -13.21 -22.02
C VAL A 664 6.94 -14.52 -22.56
N LEU A 665 7.52 -14.45 -23.75
CA LEU A 665 8.08 -15.58 -24.47
C LEU A 665 9.60 -15.66 -24.27
N PRO A 666 10.18 -16.88 -24.26
CA PRO A 666 11.61 -17.05 -24.27
C PRO A 666 12.16 -16.83 -25.68
N GLY A 667 13.07 -15.87 -25.84
CA GLY A 667 13.73 -15.62 -27.11
C GLY A 667 14.31 -14.22 -27.25
N GLU A 668 14.90 -13.94 -28.40
CA GLU A 668 15.43 -12.64 -28.76
C GLU A 668 15.25 -12.42 -30.27
N MET A 669 15.18 -11.16 -30.69
CA MET A 669 15.12 -10.83 -32.12
C MET A 669 16.54 -10.81 -32.69
N PRO A 670 16.84 -11.58 -33.75
CA PRO A 670 18.14 -11.50 -34.40
C PRO A 670 18.29 -10.18 -35.18
N ASP A 671 19.52 -9.67 -35.24
CA ASP A 671 19.81 -8.45 -36.01
C ASP A 671 19.58 -8.66 -37.52
N CYS A 672 18.85 -7.71 -38.11
CA CYS A 672 18.53 -7.75 -39.53
C CYS A 672 19.78 -7.46 -40.38
N THR A 673 20.15 -8.41 -41.24
CA THR A 673 21.15 -8.15 -42.31
C THR A 673 20.52 -7.52 -43.54
N THR A 674 19.21 -7.68 -43.72
CA THR A 674 18.44 -7.12 -44.81
C THR A 674 17.04 -6.79 -44.31
N THR A 675 16.55 -5.59 -44.59
CA THR A 675 15.19 -5.17 -44.23
C THR A 675 14.40 -4.87 -45.48
N VAL A 676 13.18 -5.41 -45.54
CA VAL A 676 12.26 -5.26 -46.65
C VAL A 676 10.95 -4.67 -46.12
N THR A 677 10.52 -3.57 -46.71
CA THR A 677 9.30 -2.84 -46.34
C THR A 677 8.43 -2.59 -47.57
N GLY A 678 7.17 -2.23 -47.37
CA GLY A 678 6.27 -1.86 -48.46
C GLY A 678 5.93 -3.02 -49.42
N SER A 679 5.50 -2.70 -50.64
CA SER A 679 5.02 -3.72 -51.58
C SER A 679 6.18 -4.40 -52.32
N GLN A 680 6.16 -5.73 -52.29
CA GLN A 680 7.07 -6.59 -53.04
C GLN A 680 6.25 -7.38 -54.07
N ASN A 681 6.60 -7.24 -55.35
CA ASN A 681 5.94 -7.96 -56.44
C ASN A 681 6.60 -9.33 -56.63
N GLY A 682 5.79 -10.39 -56.68
CA GLY A 682 6.29 -11.76 -56.82
C GLY A 682 6.70 -12.39 -55.49
N GLY A 683 7.27 -13.60 -55.58
CA GLY A 683 7.77 -14.35 -54.42
C GLY A 683 9.15 -13.87 -53.96
N LEU A 684 9.45 -14.06 -52.68
CA LEU A 684 10.73 -13.71 -52.07
C LEU A 684 11.50 -14.99 -51.71
N VAL A 685 12.77 -15.07 -52.10
CA VAL A 685 13.66 -16.18 -51.74
C VAL A 685 14.82 -15.66 -50.89
N ILE A 686 14.92 -16.18 -49.67
CA ILE A 686 15.92 -15.78 -48.67
C ILE A 686 16.95 -16.90 -48.60
N SER A 687 18.17 -16.63 -49.10
CA SER A 687 19.22 -17.65 -49.25
C SER A 687 20.34 -17.57 -48.22
N LYS A 688 20.49 -16.46 -47.51
CA LYS A 688 21.52 -16.24 -46.48
C LYS A 688 21.14 -15.07 -45.56
N GLY A 689 21.81 -14.98 -44.41
CA GLY A 689 21.64 -13.89 -43.45
C GLY A 689 20.27 -13.88 -42.80
N VAL A 690 19.97 -12.78 -42.10
CA VAL A 690 18.68 -12.51 -41.47
C VAL A 690 17.93 -11.49 -42.32
N THR A 691 16.80 -11.91 -42.90
CA THR A 691 15.90 -11.00 -43.62
C THR A 691 14.73 -10.62 -42.72
N CYS A 692 14.51 -9.32 -42.54
CA CYS A 692 13.40 -8.77 -41.78
C CYS A 692 12.37 -8.16 -42.71
N LEU A 693 11.17 -8.75 -42.76
CA LEU A 693 10.01 -8.19 -43.43
C LEU A 693 9.23 -7.34 -42.42
N LYS A 694 9.09 -6.04 -42.66
CA LYS A 694 8.40 -5.12 -41.74
C LYS A 694 7.43 -4.24 -42.50
N ASP A 695 6.17 -4.22 -42.07
CA ASP A 695 5.11 -3.42 -42.72
C ASP A 695 5.10 -3.66 -44.25
N ALA A 696 5.29 -4.93 -44.65
CA ALA A 696 5.52 -5.34 -46.03
C ALA A 696 4.34 -6.14 -46.61
N VAL A 697 4.12 -6.03 -47.91
CA VAL A 697 3.12 -6.81 -48.65
C VAL A 697 3.82 -7.58 -49.76
N VAL A 698 4.00 -8.88 -49.57
CA VAL A 698 4.60 -9.79 -50.56
C VAL A 698 3.48 -10.40 -51.42
N ARG A 699 3.43 -10.03 -52.70
CA ARG A 699 2.46 -10.55 -53.68
C ARG A 699 2.93 -11.88 -54.28
N GLY A 700 3.24 -12.82 -53.40
CA GLY A 700 3.77 -14.15 -53.71
C GLY A 700 4.13 -14.91 -52.43
N GLY A 701 4.72 -16.10 -52.57
CA GLY A 701 5.23 -16.86 -51.42
C GLY A 701 6.59 -16.38 -50.92
N VAL A 702 6.93 -16.72 -49.68
CA VAL A 702 8.26 -16.50 -49.11
C VAL A 702 8.94 -17.86 -48.92
N THR A 703 10.15 -18.03 -49.42
CA THR A 703 10.95 -19.24 -49.28
C THR A 703 12.25 -18.95 -48.54
N VAL A 704 12.49 -19.60 -47.41
CA VAL A 704 13.74 -19.53 -46.64
C VAL A 704 14.55 -20.79 -46.88
N LYS A 705 15.79 -20.61 -47.36
CA LYS A 705 16.73 -21.70 -47.64
C LYS A 705 17.61 -22.02 -46.44
N ASN A 706 18.32 -23.14 -46.56
CA ASN A 706 19.23 -23.66 -45.56
C ASN A 706 20.17 -22.58 -44.97
N GLY A 707 20.19 -22.48 -43.64
CA GLY A 707 21.05 -21.58 -42.87
C GLY A 707 20.63 -20.11 -42.85
N ALA A 708 19.61 -19.71 -43.61
CA ALA A 708 19.09 -18.35 -43.57
C ALA A 708 18.03 -18.17 -42.47
N SER A 709 17.78 -16.92 -42.06
CA SER A 709 16.79 -16.57 -41.04
C SER A 709 15.77 -15.57 -41.58
N LEU A 710 14.56 -15.64 -41.05
CA LEU A 710 13.46 -14.74 -41.38
C LEU A 710 12.80 -14.22 -40.10
N VAL A 711 12.65 -12.90 -40.03
CA VAL A 711 11.81 -12.21 -39.04
C VAL A 711 10.74 -11.44 -39.79
N ILE A 712 9.48 -11.60 -39.41
CA ILE A 712 8.36 -10.89 -40.02
C ILE A 712 7.59 -10.14 -38.96
N SER A 713 7.24 -8.88 -39.22
CA SER A 713 6.38 -8.08 -38.35
C SER A 713 5.37 -7.30 -39.17
N ASN A 714 4.10 -7.33 -38.74
CA ASN A 714 3.01 -6.51 -39.29
C ASN A 714 2.91 -6.54 -40.82
N SER A 715 3.06 -7.73 -41.42
CA SER A 715 3.17 -7.88 -42.86
C SER A 715 2.07 -8.77 -43.45
N THR A 716 1.96 -8.82 -44.76
CA THR A 716 1.07 -9.72 -45.49
C THR A 716 1.83 -10.51 -46.54
N ILE A 717 1.66 -11.83 -46.54
CA ILE A 717 2.17 -12.75 -47.56
C ILE A 717 0.98 -13.32 -48.32
N ASN A 718 0.81 -12.92 -49.58
CA ASN A 718 -0.27 -13.41 -50.46
C ASN A 718 0.04 -14.78 -51.11
N GLY A 719 0.94 -15.54 -50.50
CA GLY A 719 1.32 -16.90 -50.83
C GLY A 719 1.69 -17.68 -49.57
N GLY A 720 2.34 -18.84 -49.72
CA GLY A 720 2.79 -19.66 -48.59
C GLY A 720 4.13 -19.21 -48.01
N LEU A 721 4.37 -19.53 -46.74
CA LEU A 721 5.69 -19.46 -46.12
C LEU A 721 6.33 -20.86 -46.10
N MET A 722 7.43 -21.02 -46.84
CA MET A 722 8.16 -22.29 -46.94
C MET A 722 9.57 -22.10 -46.36
N ALA A 723 9.93 -22.85 -45.33
CA ALA A 723 11.29 -22.88 -44.79
C ALA A 723 11.81 -24.31 -44.77
N ASP A 724 13.03 -24.51 -45.27
CA ASP A 724 13.75 -25.78 -45.24
C ASP A 724 15.16 -25.54 -44.67
N LYS A 725 15.40 -26.09 -43.47
CA LYS A 725 16.66 -25.96 -42.73
C LYS A 725 17.07 -24.52 -42.44
N ALA A 726 16.10 -23.65 -42.20
CA ALA A 726 16.36 -22.28 -41.75
C ALA A 726 17.11 -22.29 -40.41
N ASN A 727 17.82 -21.21 -40.10
CA ASN A 727 18.40 -21.05 -38.76
C ASN A 727 17.33 -20.57 -37.76
N VAL A 728 16.64 -19.46 -38.08
CA VAL A 728 15.58 -18.87 -37.24
C VAL A 728 14.38 -18.47 -38.10
N ILE A 729 13.17 -18.76 -37.62
CA ILE A 729 11.90 -18.27 -38.19
C ILE A 729 11.09 -17.59 -37.07
N GLN A 730 10.89 -16.28 -37.19
CA GLN A 730 10.05 -15.50 -36.27
C GLN A 730 9.00 -14.72 -37.05
N VAL A 731 7.74 -14.83 -36.65
CA VAL A 731 6.61 -14.19 -37.36
C VAL A 731 5.66 -13.57 -36.32
N PHE A 732 5.41 -12.27 -36.47
CA PHE A 732 4.61 -11.47 -35.55
C PHE A 732 3.54 -10.66 -36.31
N GLY A 733 2.29 -10.72 -35.87
CA GLY A 733 1.23 -9.84 -36.39
C GLY A 733 1.02 -9.93 -37.90
N THR A 734 1.29 -11.08 -38.51
CA THR A 734 1.38 -11.23 -39.97
C THR A 734 0.27 -12.11 -40.52
N THR A 735 -0.30 -11.72 -41.66
CA THR A 735 -1.25 -12.56 -42.41
C THR A 735 -0.52 -13.36 -43.50
N VAL A 736 -0.67 -14.68 -43.50
CA VAL A 736 -0.14 -15.60 -44.50
C VAL A 736 -1.29 -16.34 -45.17
N ASN A 737 -1.51 -16.06 -46.45
CA ASN A 737 -2.70 -16.52 -47.18
C ASN A 737 -2.55 -17.92 -47.79
N GLY A 738 -1.31 -18.35 -48.09
CA GLY A 738 -1.05 -19.69 -48.61
C GLY A 738 -0.70 -20.72 -47.54
N LYS A 739 -0.66 -21.99 -47.96
CA LYS A 739 -0.19 -23.10 -47.11
C LYS A 739 1.25 -22.85 -46.68
N SER A 740 1.53 -23.04 -45.39
CA SER A 740 2.86 -22.81 -44.81
C SER A 740 3.48 -24.08 -44.26
N GLN A 741 4.78 -24.26 -44.53
CA GLN A 741 5.57 -25.37 -44.02
C GLN A 741 6.92 -24.83 -43.52
N ILE A 742 7.20 -25.08 -42.24
CA ILE A 742 8.47 -24.75 -41.61
C ILE A 742 9.11 -26.06 -41.19
N ALA A 743 10.18 -26.44 -41.88
CA ALA A 743 10.81 -27.74 -41.73
C ALA A 743 12.31 -27.63 -41.42
N GLY A 744 12.80 -28.43 -40.48
CA GLY A 744 14.22 -28.60 -40.20
C GLY A 744 14.90 -27.36 -39.59
N THR A 745 14.15 -26.40 -39.04
CA THR A 745 14.75 -25.18 -38.46
C THR A 745 15.67 -25.54 -37.31
N SER A 746 16.90 -25.04 -37.30
CA SER A 746 17.93 -25.55 -36.37
C SER A 746 17.93 -24.91 -34.98
N ASN A 747 17.36 -23.71 -34.83
CA ASN A 747 17.47 -22.94 -33.59
C ASN A 747 16.11 -22.51 -32.99
N ASN A 748 15.34 -21.66 -33.69
CA ASN A 748 14.13 -21.06 -33.12
C ASN A 748 12.99 -20.92 -34.14
N VAL A 749 11.79 -21.35 -33.74
CA VAL A 749 10.54 -21.07 -34.44
C VAL A 749 9.57 -20.38 -33.49
N THR A 750 9.29 -19.10 -33.73
CA THR A 750 8.32 -18.31 -32.94
C THR A 750 7.25 -17.70 -33.83
N LEU A 751 6.01 -18.10 -33.62
CA LEU A 751 4.84 -17.60 -34.33
C LEU A 751 3.88 -16.99 -33.31
N ALA A 752 3.77 -15.65 -33.26
CA ALA A 752 2.84 -14.99 -32.36
C ALA A 752 1.89 -13.99 -33.04
N GLY A 753 0.60 -14.06 -32.69
CA GLY A 753 -0.41 -13.10 -33.16
C GLY A 753 -0.62 -13.08 -34.68
N ASN A 754 -0.38 -14.19 -35.37
CA ASN A 754 -0.47 -14.26 -36.84
C ASN A 754 -1.82 -14.80 -37.31
N GLN A 755 -2.12 -14.55 -38.58
CA GLN A 755 -3.25 -15.17 -39.26
C GLN A 755 -2.74 -16.10 -40.39
N PHE A 756 -2.89 -17.40 -40.22
CA PHE A 756 -2.58 -18.40 -41.25
C PHE A 756 -3.86 -18.92 -41.89
N ASN A 757 -4.09 -18.61 -43.17
CA ASN A 757 -5.33 -18.99 -43.85
C ASN A 757 -5.24 -20.31 -44.65
N GLY A 758 -4.02 -20.83 -44.88
CA GLY A 758 -3.79 -22.04 -45.70
C GLY A 758 -3.34 -23.29 -44.94
N GLY A 759 -3.43 -23.31 -43.61
CA GLY A 759 -2.85 -24.34 -42.74
C GLY A 759 -1.36 -24.16 -42.46
N LEU A 760 -0.87 -24.89 -41.46
CA LEU A 760 0.50 -24.78 -40.92
C LEU A 760 1.09 -26.16 -40.65
N THR A 761 2.26 -26.44 -41.22
CA THR A 761 3.05 -27.64 -40.91
C THR A 761 4.37 -27.26 -40.26
N LEU A 762 4.66 -27.81 -39.09
CA LEU A 762 5.92 -27.67 -38.37
C LEU A 762 6.60 -29.05 -38.26
N ALA A 763 7.63 -29.30 -39.06
CA ALA A 763 8.27 -30.61 -39.15
C ALA A 763 9.75 -30.55 -38.76
N ASP A 764 10.22 -31.49 -37.95
CA ASP A 764 11.64 -31.68 -37.66
C ASP A 764 12.38 -30.41 -37.17
N ASN A 765 11.66 -29.46 -36.55
CA ASN A 765 12.27 -28.24 -36.06
C ASN A 765 12.91 -28.48 -34.69
N ASN A 766 14.16 -28.07 -34.56
CA ASN A 766 14.85 -28.01 -33.30
C ASN A 766 14.61 -26.65 -32.65
N GLN A 767 13.83 -26.64 -31.57
CA GLN A 767 13.68 -25.48 -30.70
C GLN A 767 14.74 -25.56 -29.58
N VAL A 768 15.76 -24.72 -29.66
CA VAL A 768 16.74 -24.56 -28.60
C VAL A 768 16.12 -23.68 -27.52
N SER A 769 16.13 -24.16 -26.28
CA SER A 769 15.63 -23.39 -25.15
C SER A 769 16.48 -22.14 -24.93
N ALA A 770 15.85 -20.96 -24.96
CA ALA A 770 16.53 -19.71 -24.66
C ALA A 770 16.81 -19.54 -23.15
N ASN A 771 16.20 -20.38 -22.31
CA ASN A 771 16.42 -20.37 -20.87
C ASN A 771 16.42 -21.80 -20.30
N LYS A 772 17.61 -22.30 -19.95
CA LYS A 772 17.80 -23.65 -19.42
C LYS A 772 17.03 -23.93 -18.12
N GLN A 773 16.78 -22.91 -17.30
CA GLN A 773 16.08 -23.04 -16.02
C GLN A 773 14.58 -23.26 -16.21
N PHE A 774 13.99 -22.74 -17.29
CA PHE A 774 12.60 -23.01 -17.66
C PHE A 774 12.41 -24.44 -18.19
N GLY A 775 13.40 -24.97 -18.91
CA GLY A 775 13.38 -26.31 -19.48
C GLY A 775 13.17 -26.33 -21.00
N GLU A 776 12.89 -27.52 -21.53
CA GLU A 776 12.68 -27.75 -22.97
C GLU A 776 11.25 -27.43 -23.40
N TYR A 777 11.11 -26.79 -24.57
CA TYR A 777 9.84 -26.51 -25.23
C TYR A 777 10.02 -26.62 -26.74
N GLY A 778 8.96 -26.98 -27.47
CA GLY A 778 8.96 -27.03 -28.94
C GLY A 778 8.65 -25.66 -29.56
N PRO A 779 8.39 -25.60 -30.88
CA PRO A 779 8.04 -24.35 -31.55
C PRO A 779 6.98 -23.53 -30.80
N ILE A 780 7.22 -22.22 -30.69
CA ILE A 780 6.29 -21.31 -30.02
C ILE A 780 5.18 -20.94 -31.01
N VAL A 781 3.93 -21.24 -30.65
CA VAL A 781 2.75 -20.95 -31.45
C VAL A 781 1.72 -20.28 -30.53
N SER A 782 1.80 -18.96 -30.39
CA SER A 782 1.10 -18.19 -29.35
C SER A 782 0.11 -17.16 -29.93
N GLY A 783 -1.17 -17.26 -29.59
CA GLY A 783 -2.18 -16.25 -29.96
C GLY A 783 -2.45 -16.14 -31.46
N ASN A 784 -2.22 -17.18 -32.25
CA ASN A 784 -2.45 -17.16 -33.69
C ASN A 784 -3.89 -17.52 -34.06
N THR A 785 -4.39 -17.01 -35.18
CA THR A 785 -5.60 -17.51 -35.84
C THR A 785 -5.21 -18.39 -37.02
N ILE A 786 -5.59 -19.66 -37.01
CA ILE A 786 -5.18 -20.63 -38.04
C ILE A 786 -6.40 -21.30 -38.64
N THR A 787 -6.56 -21.21 -39.96
CA THR A 787 -7.59 -21.91 -40.73
C THR A 787 -6.93 -23.06 -41.50
N GLY A 788 -7.53 -24.26 -41.42
CA GLY A 788 -7.00 -25.48 -42.05
C GLY A 788 -6.23 -26.39 -41.09
N LYS A 789 -5.60 -27.44 -41.62
CA LYS A 789 -4.87 -28.44 -40.83
C LYS A 789 -3.61 -27.81 -40.20
N VAL A 790 -3.39 -28.12 -38.92
CA VAL A 790 -2.14 -27.84 -38.19
C VAL A 790 -1.48 -29.18 -37.85
N GLU A 791 -0.26 -29.35 -38.34
CA GLU A 791 0.47 -30.62 -38.26
C GLU A 791 1.87 -30.40 -37.73
N CYS A 792 2.21 -31.12 -36.65
CA CYS A 792 3.52 -31.02 -36.04
C CYS A 792 4.10 -32.40 -35.80
N GLU A 793 5.25 -32.68 -36.39
CA GLU A 793 5.91 -33.98 -36.35
C GLU A 793 7.42 -33.80 -36.25
N GLY A 794 8.10 -34.68 -35.50
CA GLY A 794 9.57 -34.71 -35.43
C GLY A 794 10.25 -33.50 -34.79
N ASN A 795 9.51 -32.50 -34.29
CA ASN A 795 10.10 -31.35 -33.60
C ASN A 795 10.77 -31.78 -32.28
N SER A 796 11.75 -31.01 -31.80
CA SER A 796 12.51 -31.35 -30.58
C SER A 796 11.63 -31.56 -29.35
N SER A 797 10.51 -30.84 -29.24
CA SER A 797 9.50 -31.02 -28.19
C SER A 797 8.11 -30.58 -28.70
N LYS A 798 7.09 -30.68 -27.85
CA LYS A 798 5.71 -30.26 -28.16
C LYS A 798 5.64 -28.75 -28.37
N ALA A 799 4.85 -28.31 -29.35
CA ALA A 799 4.59 -26.89 -29.55
C ALA A 799 3.86 -26.31 -28.33
N ASN A 800 4.13 -25.05 -28.02
CA ASN A 800 3.66 -24.38 -26.81
C ASN A 800 3.12 -22.98 -27.13
N ASP A 801 1.99 -22.63 -26.52
CA ASP A 801 1.31 -21.34 -26.71
C ASP A 801 1.61 -20.32 -25.60
N PHE A 802 2.31 -20.74 -24.54
CA PHE A 802 2.64 -19.94 -23.37
C PHE A 802 1.41 -19.24 -22.76
N GLY A 803 0.25 -19.92 -22.80
CA GLY A 803 -1.01 -19.43 -22.24
C GLY A 803 -1.75 -18.40 -23.09
N ALA A 804 -1.21 -18.00 -24.24
CA ALA A 804 -1.96 -17.20 -25.22
C ALA A 804 -2.57 -18.16 -26.26
N ALA A 805 -3.80 -18.58 -26.00
CA ALA A 805 -4.48 -19.59 -26.79
C ALA A 805 -4.58 -19.22 -28.28
N ASN A 806 -4.39 -20.21 -29.15
CA ASN A 806 -4.61 -20.05 -30.58
C ASN A 806 -6.09 -20.22 -30.95
N ASN A 807 -6.56 -19.51 -31.96
CA ASN A 807 -7.87 -19.72 -32.56
C ASN A 807 -7.76 -20.60 -33.81
N ILE A 808 -7.94 -21.90 -33.64
CA ILE A 808 -7.73 -22.89 -34.71
C ILE A 808 -9.07 -23.37 -35.28
N LYS A 809 -9.29 -23.10 -36.56
CA LYS A 809 -10.42 -23.58 -37.36
C LYS A 809 -9.96 -24.69 -38.31
N GLY A 810 -9.75 -25.88 -37.77
CA GLY A 810 -9.29 -27.05 -38.51
C GLY A 810 -8.89 -28.19 -37.59
N SER A 811 -8.15 -29.18 -38.11
CA SER A 811 -7.67 -30.32 -37.32
C SER A 811 -6.24 -30.12 -36.82
N LEU A 812 -5.99 -30.53 -35.58
CA LEU A 812 -4.68 -30.57 -34.92
C LEU A 812 -4.12 -31.99 -34.91
N THR A 813 -2.86 -32.16 -35.30
CA THR A 813 -2.22 -33.48 -35.36
C THR A 813 -0.81 -33.47 -34.75
N GLY A 814 -0.34 -34.65 -34.33
CA GLY A 814 1.00 -34.86 -33.77
C GLY A 814 1.29 -34.02 -32.52
N GLN A 815 2.45 -33.35 -32.50
CA GLN A 815 2.99 -32.55 -31.41
C GLN A 815 2.25 -31.22 -31.15
N CYS A 816 1.24 -30.88 -31.98
CA CYS A 816 0.42 -29.67 -31.85
C CYS A 816 -0.98 -29.93 -31.29
N LYS A 817 -1.28 -31.15 -30.83
CA LYS A 817 -2.59 -31.50 -30.26
C LYS A 817 -2.98 -30.71 -28.99
N GLY A 818 -2.03 -30.04 -28.35
CA GLY A 818 -2.27 -29.26 -27.12
C GLY A 818 -2.33 -27.74 -27.32
N LEU A 819 -2.35 -27.24 -28.57
CA LEU A 819 -2.37 -25.82 -28.93
C LEU A 819 -3.76 -25.18 -29.01
#